data_AF-A0A239PCN6-F1
#
_entry.id   AF-A0A239PCN6-F1
#
_cell.length_a   1.000
_cell.length_b   1.000
_cell.length_c   1.000
_cell.angle_alpha   90.00
_cell.angle_beta   90.00
_cell.angle_gamma   90.00
#
_symmetry.space_group_name_H-M   'P 1'
#
loop_
_entity.id
_entity.type
_entity.pdbx_description
1 polymer ?
#
loop_
_entity_poly.entity_id
_entity_poly.type
_entity_poly.pdbx_seq_one_letter_code
_entity_poly.pdbx_strand_id
1 'polypeptide(L)'
;MSNNRKTLCRGSGTASEDLRRPGLRRPLSILAAAGLLFGSVLVAPVAAQAAPPPQEPGVTLRVFDVQVPLNEICDLKPSQTPNVDKLMPTINWTTTADFGGFSDNFVTQVIGNINIATAGSYTFRLTSDDGSRLLIDNTVVIDHDGLHSAQPPKEGTISLTTGYHSLRIDHFERSVDQQITLDWRTPGSSTFVLVPNSVLSTDAGVVRVTAPGRKECEGVTDSPGDGLPLTSVNPNYTLTNLRPTGFEPQVSAMDWLPDGRMAITTWGGTDNVLGEVYLLSNVQTATQPSQVTYQRIATGLREPMGIKYVDGKLYVSEKHRLVELNDTNGDWVTDNYRQVATWPWGGNFHEFAFGLLYQAPYFYLNLSISINYGGATTNPQPAANRGSTIRVDKNTGAVHYVAGGLRTPDGIGWGPEGGIFVTDNQGDWLPSSKLVHIKQDRFFNLYMNPPGPFQSQPVTQPVLWMPQNEIANSPSTPVMIPSGTYAGQMLIGDVTYGGLQRAYLEKINGEYQGALFRHTQGLEMGVLRTSIGPNGAIYVGGLGADGNWGQAGKLKYGLQKLTPNGGNVFDMLAVRAISGGFEVEYTQPLSAATIAGLATKYQVKQWRYVPTQNYGGPKVDEQTLSVTSATASADGRKVTLKINGLQAGRVVHLRSPRSFTATNGQELWSTEAWYTLNSLIGGPQQPGVLEAESAALSGGAVVMNDHLNYTGSGFVAGYGTQGATTTFTVSAASTGSYDVNLRYSNGPNGGTGTKTVSLYVNGTKLRQTQLPFTNNWDTWATKTEAVTLNAGTNTISYRYDAGDIGNVNLDNISVTGGPAAVNLALNKPATSDSSCNANEGSAKAVNGSTTGGNTDKWCSLGSTKWMQVDLGAATTVSRVVLKHAATGGENASWNTRDFNLQVSTNGTSWSTVATVTANTAATTTHNFTAVQARYVRLNVQTPASDGNGAARIYEFEVYGSGGSGPTRTVLFDGTAASMTANWAHTNGSNPTWTITGGGMQVNGGDIRTRQSYGDYKLHVEFWLPLYGPEVTGQARANSGVYQQDRYELQVLDSYGDTSLGNDEAASIYQKKAADVNAATAPETWQTYEVTFRAARFNGTTKTEDARMTVVWNGVTVHNNVAVNGPTGGGAAEANTFGPIRLQDHTNPVRYRNIWIEPA
;
A
#
# COMPACT_ATOMS: atom_id res chain seq x y z
N MET A 1 -62.68 11.90 4.03
CA MET A 1 -63.90 12.15 4.82
C MET A 1 -63.73 11.53 6.19
N SER A 2 -63.75 12.40 7.20
CA SER A 2 -64.17 12.24 8.60
C SER A 2 -64.08 10.88 9.32
N ASN A 3 -63.41 10.96 10.48
CA ASN A 3 -63.90 10.55 11.80
C ASN A 3 -63.96 9.03 12.11
N ASN A 4 -63.65 8.54 13.30
CA ASN A 4 -63.30 9.15 14.60
C ASN A 4 -62.87 8.01 15.55
N ARG A 5 -61.90 8.30 16.44
CA ARG A 5 -61.90 8.04 17.93
C ARG A 5 -62.13 6.58 18.43
N LYS A 6 -61.50 6.04 19.49
CA LYS A 6 -60.81 6.62 20.66
C LYS A 6 -60.29 5.51 21.62
N THR A 7 -59.19 5.79 22.34
CA THR A 7 -58.82 5.42 23.75
C THR A 7 -58.68 3.93 24.18
N LEU A 8 -57.46 3.47 24.58
CA LEU A 8 -56.88 3.37 25.97
C LEU A 8 -57.56 2.29 26.84
N CYS A 9 -56.93 1.34 27.58
CA CYS A 9 -55.65 1.31 28.31
C CYS A 9 -55.34 -0.15 28.84
N ARG A 10 -54.05 -0.51 29.00
CA ARG A 10 -53.34 -1.47 29.93
C ARG A 10 -53.99 -2.84 30.33
N GLY A 11 -53.29 -3.98 30.46
CA GLY A 11 -51.87 -4.34 30.47
C GLY A 11 -51.65 -5.85 30.82
N SER A 12 -50.37 -6.28 30.85
CA SER A 12 -49.81 -7.58 31.32
C SER A 12 -50.27 -8.85 30.57
N GLY A 13 -49.45 -9.82 30.17
CA GLY A 13 -48.03 -10.12 30.38
C GLY A 13 -47.68 -11.38 29.54
N THR A 14 -46.49 -11.33 28.93
CA THR A 14 -45.58 -12.40 28.47
C THR A 14 -46.06 -13.76 27.94
N ALA A 15 -45.59 -14.01 26.71
CA ALA A 15 -44.98 -15.25 26.16
C ALA A 15 -45.88 -16.35 25.56
N SER A 16 -46.04 -16.32 24.23
CA SER A 16 -45.32 -17.22 23.30
C SER A 16 -45.59 -16.78 21.85
N GLU A 17 -44.54 -16.45 21.10
CA GLU A 17 -44.62 -16.10 19.68
C GLU A 17 -44.27 -17.33 18.86
N ASP A 18 -45.22 -17.75 18.02
CA ASP A 18 -44.94 -18.56 16.84
C ASP A 18 -45.78 -18.02 15.67
N LEU A 19 -45.16 -18.04 14.48
CA LEU A 19 -45.63 -17.59 13.16
C LEU A 19 -45.69 -16.08 12.87
N ARG A 20 -44.85 -15.65 11.91
CA ARG A 20 -45.30 -15.22 10.56
C ARG A 20 -44.14 -14.87 9.61
N ARG A 21 -43.96 -15.72 8.60
CA ARG A 21 -43.36 -15.38 7.29
C ARG A 21 -44.35 -14.51 6.49
N PRO A 22 -43.89 -13.50 5.72
CA PRO A 22 -44.69 -12.96 4.62
C PRO A 22 -44.12 -13.34 3.25
N GLY A 23 -44.93 -14.07 2.47
CA GLY A 23 -45.24 -13.71 1.09
C GLY A 23 -44.31 -14.15 -0.04
N LEU A 24 -44.39 -15.43 -0.44
CA LEU A 24 -44.20 -15.81 -1.85
C LEU A 24 -45.33 -15.21 -2.69
N ARG A 25 -44.98 -14.52 -3.79
CA ARG A 25 -45.93 -14.09 -4.82
C ARG A 25 -46.43 -15.33 -5.59
N ARG A 26 -47.71 -15.67 -5.42
CA ARG A 26 -48.48 -16.49 -6.37
C ARG A 26 -49.18 -15.58 -7.39
N PRO A 27 -49.33 -15.99 -8.66
CA PRO A 27 -50.11 -15.25 -9.64
C PRO A 27 -51.61 -15.49 -9.44
N LEU A 28 -52.42 -14.48 -9.75
CA LEU A 28 -53.89 -14.51 -9.74
C LEU A 28 -54.44 -15.56 -10.74
N SER A 29 -55.33 -16.42 -10.25
CA SER A 29 -56.18 -17.28 -11.09
C SER A 29 -57.55 -16.63 -11.27
N ILE A 30 -57.94 -16.36 -12.51
CA ILE A 30 -59.31 -15.98 -12.88
C ILE A 30 -60.11 -17.29 -13.05
N LEU A 31 -61.21 -17.45 -12.31
CA LEU A 31 -62.17 -18.53 -12.53
C LEU A 31 -63.02 -18.21 -13.77
N ALA A 32 -62.88 -19.03 -14.81
CA ALA A 32 -63.92 -19.24 -15.82
C ALA A 32 -64.21 -20.74 -15.87
N ALA A 33 -65.46 -21.12 -15.61
CA ALA A 33 -65.93 -22.49 -15.70
C ALA A 33 -66.36 -22.79 -17.15
N ALA A 34 -65.79 -23.81 -17.78
CA ALA A 34 -66.44 -24.66 -18.80
C ALA A 34 -65.51 -25.78 -19.31
N GLY A 35 -66.03 -27.01 -19.35
CA GLY A 35 -65.77 -27.99 -20.40
C GLY A 35 -64.49 -28.83 -20.34
N LEU A 36 -64.63 -30.09 -19.92
CA LEU A 36 -63.71 -31.18 -20.24
C LEU A 36 -63.50 -31.29 -21.77
N LEU A 37 -62.28 -31.06 -22.23
CA LEU A 37 -61.77 -31.53 -23.51
C LEU A 37 -60.32 -32.00 -23.31
N PHE A 38 -60.08 -33.28 -23.57
CA PHE A 38 -58.73 -33.86 -23.68
C PHE A 38 -58.01 -33.19 -24.86
N GLY A 39 -57.14 -32.23 -24.57
CA GLY A 39 -56.18 -31.66 -25.51
C GLY A 39 -54.77 -32.01 -25.05
N SER A 40 -54.07 -32.81 -25.84
CA SER A 40 -52.63 -33.04 -25.72
C SER A 40 -51.89 -31.70 -25.82
N VAL A 41 -51.31 -31.24 -24.70
CA VAL A 41 -50.39 -30.11 -24.71
C VAL A 41 -49.10 -30.60 -25.37
N LEU A 42 -48.95 -30.32 -26.66
CA LEU A 42 -47.66 -30.38 -27.35
C LEU A 42 -46.73 -29.38 -26.68
N VAL A 43 -45.81 -29.87 -25.86
CA VAL A 43 -44.65 -29.08 -25.39
C VAL A 43 -43.86 -28.71 -26.64
N ALA A 44 -43.85 -27.42 -27.00
CA ALA A 44 -43.10 -26.94 -28.14
C ALA A 44 -41.60 -27.28 -27.94
N PRO A 45 -40.90 -27.80 -28.96
CA PRO A 45 -39.50 -28.15 -28.84
C PRO A 45 -38.66 -26.88 -28.62
N VAL A 46 -37.66 -26.96 -27.75
CA VAL A 46 -36.74 -25.83 -27.47
C VAL A 46 -35.92 -25.57 -28.73
N ALA A 47 -36.01 -24.36 -29.27
CA ALA A 47 -35.30 -23.99 -30.49
C ALA A 47 -33.80 -23.80 -30.24
N ALA A 48 -32.97 -24.29 -31.16
CA ALA A 48 -31.52 -24.14 -31.12
C ALA A 48 -31.10 -22.66 -31.10
N GLN A 49 -30.01 -22.35 -30.39
CA GLN A 49 -29.45 -21.01 -30.33
C GLN A 49 -28.69 -20.65 -31.62
N ALA A 50 -28.45 -19.36 -31.84
CA ALA A 50 -27.54 -18.89 -32.89
C ALA A 50 -26.14 -19.50 -32.70
N ALA A 51 -25.36 -19.59 -33.78
CA ALA A 51 -24.04 -20.22 -33.74
C ALA A 51 -23.18 -19.62 -32.59
N PRO A 52 -22.64 -20.45 -31.69
CA PRO A 52 -21.84 -19.97 -30.57
C PRO A 52 -20.53 -19.31 -31.05
N PRO A 53 -19.85 -18.50 -30.21
CA PRO A 53 -18.49 -18.02 -30.49
C PRO A 53 -17.54 -19.19 -30.84
N PRO A 54 -16.33 -18.96 -31.37
CA PRO A 54 -15.41 -20.06 -31.70
C PRO A 54 -15.36 -21.12 -30.60
N GLN A 55 -15.64 -22.38 -30.95
CA GLN A 55 -15.76 -23.49 -30.00
C GLN A 55 -14.62 -24.50 -30.15
N GLU A 56 -14.26 -25.18 -29.06
CA GLU A 56 -13.37 -26.35 -29.03
C GLU A 56 -14.08 -27.58 -28.44
N PRO A 57 -13.72 -28.83 -28.83
CA PRO A 57 -14.37 -30.05 -28.33
C PRO A 57 -14.20 -30.26 -26.83
N GLY A 58 -15.30 -30.59 -26.14
CA GLY A 58 -15.33 -30.90 -24.71
C GLY A 58 -16.20 -29.95 -23.89
N VAL A 59 -16.04 -29.97 -22.57
CA VAL A 59 -16.73 -29.10 -21.60
C VAL A 59 -15.73 -28.47 -20.64
N THR A 60 -16.09 -27.32 -20.07
CA THR A 60 -15.32 -26.68 -19.01
C THR A 60 -15.76 -27.21 -17.64
N LEU A 61 -14.85 -27.81 -16.89
CA LEU A 61 -15.03 -28.14 -15.47
C LEU A 61 -14.44 -27.02 -14.61
N ARG A 62 -15.27 -26.45 -13.73
CA ARG A 62 -14.83 -25.56 -12.65
C ARG A 62 -15.04 -26.22 -11.29
N VAL A 63 -14.06 -26.11 -10.40
CA VAL A 63 -14.13 -26.61 -9.02
C VAL A 63 -13.92 -25.44 -8.05
N PHE A 64 -14.76 -25.37 -7.03
CA PHE A 64 -14.78 -24.35 -5.99
C PHE A 64 -14.65 -25.03 -4.63
N ASP A 65 -13.52 -24.83 -3.97
CA ASP A 65 -13.25 -25.36 -2.64
C ASP A 65 -14.00 -24.52 -1.59
N VAL A 66 -15.08 -25.03 -1.02
CA VAL A 66 -15.88 -24.31 -0.03
C VAL A 66 -15.42 -24.56 1.41
N GLN A 67 -14.60 -25.59 1.62
CA GLN A 67 -13.99 -25.98 2.90
C GLN A 67 -14.98 -26.20 4.06
N VAL A 68 -16.27 -26.32 3.74
CA VAL A 68 -17.34 -26.55 4.71
C VAL A 68 -18.27 -27.62 4.14
N PRO A 69 -18.82 -28.50 5.00
CA PRO A 69 -19.74 -29.52 4.55
C PRO A 69 -21.04 -28.88 4.04
N LEU A 70 -21.47 -29.31 2.85
CA LEU A 70 -22.75 -28.97 2.25
C LEU A 70 -23.73 -30.15 2.42
N ASN A 71 -25.03 -29.85 2.43
CA ASN A 71 -26.09 -30.87 2.41
C ASN A 71 -26.96 -30.79 1.16
N GLU A 72 -26.80 -29.72 0.38
CA GLU A 72 -27.53 -29.40 -0.84
C GLU A 72 -26.66 -28.45 -1.70
N ILE A 73 -26.94 -28.35 -2.99
CA ILE A 73 -26.27 -27.44 -3.91
C ILE A 73 -26.49 -26.02 -3.43
N CYS A 74 -25.38 -25.32 -3.18
CA CYS A 74 -25.43 -23.91 -2.84
C CYS A 74 -25.23 -23.01 -4.08
N ASP A 75 -25.84 -21.84 -4.06
CA ASP A 75 -25.48 -20.77 -4.97
C ASP A 75 -24.16 -20.15 -4.49
N LEU A 76 -23.12 -20.20 -5.33
CA LEU A 76 -21.85 -19.53 -5.03
C LEU A 76 -22.05 -18.02 -5.12
N LYS A 77 -21.48 -17.26 -4.18
CA LYS A 77 -21.45 -15.80 -4.30
C LYS A 77 -20.84 -15.40 -5.65
N PRO A 78 -21.39 -14.39 -6.34
CA PRO A 78 -20.93 -14.01 -7.66
C PRO A 78 -19.50 -13.44 -7.62
N SER A 79 -18.83 -13.44 -8.77
CA SER A 79 -17.47 -12.89 -8.96
C SER A 79 -16.35 -13.65 -8.22
N GLN A 80 -16.58 -14.91 -7.84
CA GLN A 80 -15.53 -15.78 -7.32
C GLN A 80 -14.80 -16.52 -8.45
N THR A 81 -13.47 -16.44 -8.44
CA THR A 81 -12.62 -17.21 -9.37
C THR A 81 -12.49 -18.66 -8.85
N PRO A 82 -12.67 -19.69 -9.70
CA PRO A 82 -12.61 -21.10 -9.27
C PRO A 82 -11.21 -21.51 -8.81
N ASN A 83 -11.12 -22.59 -8.03
CA ASN A 83 -9.85 -23.22 -7.64
C ASN A 83 -9.26 -24.05 -8.79
N VAL A 84 -10.12 -24.60 -9.64
CA VAL A 84 -9.75 -25.39 -10.83
C VAL A 84 -10.62 -24.93 -12.00
N ASP A 85 -10.02 -24.74 -13.17
CA ASP A 85 -10.73 -24.51 -14.43
C ASP A 85 -10.03 -25.34 -15.53
N LYS A 86 -10.70 -26.38 -16.06
CA LYS A 86 -10.12 -27.36 -16.98
C LYS A 86 -11.05 -27.65 -18.16
N LEU A 87 -10.45 -27.84 -19.35
CA LEU A 87 -11.12 -28.46 -20.48
C LEU A 87 -11.16 -29.98 -20.28
N MET A 88 -12.35 -30.57 -20.34
CA MET A 88 -12.59 -32.00 -20.14
C MET A 88 -13.26 -32.59 -21.40
N PRO A 89 -12.77 -33.71 -21.95
CA PRO A 89 -13.30 -34.26 -23.19
C PRO A 89 -14.69 -34.91 -23.03
N THR A 90 -15.00 -35.45 -21.86
CA THR A 90 -16.27 -36.13 -21.55
C THR A 90 -16.61 -35.92 -20.08
N ILE A 91 -17.87 -36.15 -19.69
CA ILE A 91 -18.34 -36.07 -18.30
C ILE A 91 -18.43 -37.50 -17.73
N ASN A 92 -17.28 -38.00 -17.26
CA ASN A 92 -17.13 -39.31 -16.63
C ASN A 92 -15.92 -39.24 -15.68
N TRP A 93 -16.14 -38.73 -14.47
CA TRP A 93 -15.09 -38.41 -13.51
C TRP A 93 -15.39 -39.07 -12.18
N THR A 94 -14.41 -39.77 -11.62
CA THR A 94 -14.57 -40.61 -10.43
C THR A 94 -13.37 -40.54 -9.49
N THR A 95 -12.35 -39.76 -9.85
CA THR A 95 -11.11 -39.69 -9.08
C THR A 95 -10.84 -38.28 -8.59
N THR A 96 -10.16 -38.17 -7.45
CA THR A 96 -9.67 -36.90 -6.90
C THR A 96 -8.88 -36.08 -7.93
N ALA A 97 -8.13 -36.74 -8.83
CA ALA A 97 -7.33 -36.08 -9.86
C ALA A 97 -8.20 -35.38 -10.92
N ASP A 98 -9.36 -35.96 -11.27
CA ASP A 98 -10.31 -35.37 -12.22
C ASP A 98 -10.80 -34.00 -11.71
N PHE A 99 -11.09 -33.92 -10.41
CA PHE A 99 -11.51 -32.70 -9.72
C PHE A 99 -10.34 -31.79 -9.30
N GLY A 100 -9.14 -32.01 -9.86
CA GLY A 100 -7.98 -31.14 -9.61
C GLY A 100 -7.38 -31.25 -8.21
N GLY A 101 -7.52 -32.40 -7.57
CA GLY A 101 -6.92 -32.70 -6.27
C GLY A 101 -7.88 -32.58 -5.08
N PHE A 102 -9.13 -32.19 -5.31
CA PHE A 102 -10.13 -32.05 -4.25
C PHE A 102 -10.89 -33.36 -4.05
N SER A 103 -10.93 -33.85 -2.80
CA SER A 103 -11.67 -35.06 -2.43
C SER A 103 -13.05 -34.76 -1.88
N ASP A 104 -13.18 -33.68 -1.11
CA ASP A 104 -14.34 -33.42 -0.26
C ASP A 104 -14.61 -31.90 -0.18
N ASN A 105 -15.83 -31.52 0.21
CA ASN A 105 -16.26 -30.14 0.49
C ASN A 105 -16.02 -29.15 -0.67
N PHE A 106 -16.40 -29.55 -1.89
CA PHE A 106 -16.28 -28.70 -3.07
C PHE A 106 -17.59 -28.64 -3.87
N VAL A 107 -17.73 -27.57 -4.64
CA VAL A 107 -18.78 -27.41 -5.65
C VAL A 107 -18.15 -27.46 -7.03
N THR A 108 -18.83 -28.07 -7.99
CA THR A 108 -18.42 -28.06 -9.40
C THR A 108 -19.48 -27.45 -10.30
N GLN A 109 -19.01 -26.76 -11.34
CA GLN A 109 -19.82 -26.33 -12.46
C GLN A 109 -19.24 -26.92 -13.74
N VAL A 110 -20.02 -27.73 -14.44
CA VAL A 110 -19.71 -28.22 -15.79
C VAL A 110 -20.44 -27.34 -16.79
N ILE A 111 -19.72 -26.72 -17.72
CA ILE A 111 -20.27 -25.72 -18.65
C ILE A 111 -19.85 -26.08 -20.08
N GLY A 112 -20.81 -26.15 -21.00
CA GLY A 112 -20.54 -26.33 -22.41
C GLY A 112 -21.81 -26.25 -23.25
N ASN A 113 -21.73 -26.81 -24.45
CA ASN A 113 -22.81 -26.94 -25.40
C ASN A 113 -22.88 -28.40 -25.87
N ILE A 114 -24.10 -28.88 -26.12
CA ILE A 114 -24.37 -30.15 -26.77
C ILE A 114 -24.93 -29.89 -28.17
N ASN A 115 -24.28 -30.44 -29.20
CA ASN A 115 -24.71 -30.32 -30.59
C ASN A 115 -25.60 -31.51 -30.97
N ILE A 116 -26.87 -31.22 -31.25
CA ILE A 116 -27.88 -32.22 -31.56
C ILE A 116 -28.01 -32.37 -33.07
N ALA A 117 -27.64 -33.54 -33.60
CA ALA A 117 -27.72 -33.85 -35.02
C ALA A 117 -29.12 -34.25 -35.49
N THR A 118 -29.96 -34.78 -34.59
CA THR A 118 -31.31 -35.24 -34.91
C THR A 118 -32.27 -34.76 -33.84
N ALA A 119 -33.25 -33.95 -34.24
CA ALA A 119 -34.29 -33.48 -33.33
C ALA A 119 -35.11 -34.65 -32.77
N GLY A 120 -35.51 -34.58 -31.51
CA GLY A 120 -36.31 -35.62 -30.87
C GLY A 120 -36.23 -35.61 -29.35
N SER A 121 -36.77 -36.66 -28.73
CA SER A 121 -36.76 -36.85 -27.29
C SER A 121 -35.47 -37.53 -26.83
N TYR A 122 -34.71 -36.87 -25.96
CA TYR A 122 -33.49 -37.36 -25.33
C TYR A 122 -33.75 -37.60 -23.85
N THR A 123 -33.40 -38.79 -23.37
CA THR A 123 -33.36 -39.08 -21.93
C THR A 123 -31.91 -39.01 -21.47
N PHE A 124 -31.61 -38.10 -20.54
CA PHE A 124 -30.32 -38.02 -19.88
C PHE A 124 -30.34 -38.82 -18.58
N ARG A 125 -29.19 -39.34 -18.18
CA ARG A 125 -28.95 -39.98 -16.89
C ARG A 125 -27.74 -39.37 -16.24
N LEU A 126 -27.90 -38.90 -15.02
CA LEU A 126 -26.87 -38.27 -14.21
C LEU A 126 -26.57 -39.16 -13.00
N THR A 127 -25.32 -39.58 -12.90
CA THR A 127 -24.76 -40.30 -11.75
C THR A 127 -23.84 -39.34 -11.00
N SER A 128 -24.09 -39.10 -9.71
CA SER A 128 -23.22 -38.31 -8.86
C SER A 128 -23.18 -38.84 -7.43
N ASP A 129 -22.03 -38.69 -6.79
CA ASP A 129 -21.94 -38.81 -5.33
C ASP A 129 -22.22 -37.43 -4.74
N ASP A 130 -23.13 -37.40 -3.76
CA ASP A 130 -23.89 -36.22 -3.35
C ASP A 130 -24.60 -35.49 -4.50
N GLY A 131 -25.10 -34.28 -4.22
CA GLY A 131 -26.16 -33.67 -5.00
C GLY A 131 -25.71 -33.12 -6.35
N SER A 132 -26.54 -33.31 -7.39
CA SER A 132 -26.30 -32.77 -8.72
C SER A 132 -27.56 -32.31 -9.46
N ARG A 133 -27.39 -31.41 -10.43
CA ARG A 133 -28.49 -30.82 -11.22
C ARG A 133 -28.06 -30.54 -12.65
N LEU A 134 -28.77 -31.11 -13.63
CA LEU A 134 -28.55 -30.89 -15.08
C LEU A 134 -29.52 -29.85 -15.64
N LEU A 135 -28.98 -28.85 -16.33
CA LEU A 135 -29.72 -27.87 -17.11
C LEU A 135 -29.35 -27.98 -18.59
N ILE A 136 -30.36 -27.97 -19.46
CA ILE A 136 -30.21 -27.80 -20.91
C ILE A 136 -31.02 -26.56 -21.32
N ASP A 137 -30.40 -25.56 -21.94
CA ASP A 137 -31.03 -24.26 -22.26
C ASP A 137 -31.74 -23.62 -21.07
N ASN A 138 -31.03 -23.60 -19.94
CA ASN A 138 -31.52 -23.10 -18.64
C ASN A 138 -32.78 -23.82 -18.11
N THR A 139 -33.20 -24.91 -18.75
CA THR A 139 -34.29 -25.77 -18.28
C THR A 139 -33.71 -26.89 -17.43
N VAL A 140 -34.15 -27.01 -16.19
CA VAL A 140 -33.76 -28.12 -15.30
C VAL A 140 -34.35 -29.43 -15.86
N VAL A 141 -33.47 -30.32 -16.33
CA VAL A 141 -33.84 -31.64 -16.88
C VAL A 141 -33.75 -32.70 -15.79
N ILE A 142 -32.73 -32.61 -14.93
CA ILE A 142 -32.53 -33.50 -13.78
C ILE A 142 -32.26 -32.64 -12.56
N ASP A 143 -32.98 -32.91 -11.49
CA ASP A 143 -32.71 -32.41 -10.14
C ASP A 143 -32.50 -33.64 -9.23
N HIS A 144 -31.26 -33.82 -8.80
CA HIS A 144 -30.81 -34.88 -7.91
C HIS A 144 -30.02 -34.24 -6.76
N ASP A 145 -30.55 -33.16 -6.19
CA ASP A 145 -29.92 -32.48 -5.06
C ASP A 145 -30.12 -33.24 -3.72
N GLY A 146 -29.26 -32.94 -2.75
CA GLY A 146 -29.21 -33.57 -1.44
C GLY A 146 -28.08 -34.60 -1.29
N LEU A 147 -27.86 -35.07 -0.07
CA LEU A 147 -26.88 -36.13 0.20
C LEU A 147 -27.37 -37.48 -0.30
N HIS A 148 -26.58 -38.15 -1.14
CA HIS A 148 -26.87 -39.50 -1.62
C HIS A 148 -25.62 -40.15 -2.21
N SER A 149 -25.59 -41.48 -2.26
CA SER A 149 -24.52 -42.19 -2.97
C SER A 149 -24.65 -42.08 -4.49
N ALA A 150 -23.60 -42.39 -5.24
CA ALA A 150 -23.61 -42.53 -6.71
C ALA A 150 -24.73 -43.44 -7.28
N GLN A 151 -25.28 -44.34 -6.47
CA GLN A 151 -26.40 -45.19 -6.86
C GLN A 151 -27.61 -44.97 -5.95
N PRO A 152 -28.85 -44.97 -6.50
CA PRO A 152 -29.20 -45.08 -7.92
C PRO A 152 -29.01 -43.73 -8.67
N PRO A 153 -28.74 -43.74 -10.01
CA PRO A 153 -28.68 -42.51 -10.79
C PRO A 153 -30.07 -41.91 -11.04
N LYS A 154 -30.10 -40.64 -11.47
CA LYS A 154 -31.34 -39.93 -11.80
C LYS A 154 -31.47 -39.74 -13.31
N GLU A 155 -32.68 -39.88 -13.83
CA GLU A 155 -32.99 -39.70 -15.25
C GLU A 155 -33.93 -38.51 -15.47
N GLY A 156 -33.81 -37.85 -16.62
CA GLY A 156 -34.65 -36.74 -17.04
C GLY A 156 -34.77 -36.70 -18.55
N THR A 157 -35.93 -36.29 -19.08
CA THR A 157 -36.21 -36.30 -20.51
C THR A 157 -36.55 -34.90 -21.02
N ILE A 158 -35.99 -34.53 -22.18
CA ILE A 158 -36.25 -33.26 -22.86
C ILE A 158 -36.33 -33.45 -24.38
N SER A 159 -37.13 -32.63 -25.06
CA SER A 159 -37.22 -32.58 -26.52
C SER A 159 -36.32 -31.49 -27.07
N LEU A 160 -35.35 -31.87 -27.91
CA LEU A 160 -34.34 -30.96 -28.47
C LEU A 160 -34.51 -30.83 -30.00
N THR A 161 -34.21 -29.65 -30.53
CA THR A 161 -34.14 -29.41 -31.98
C THR A 161 -32.74 -29.71 -32.51
N THR A 162 -32.52 -29.59 -33.82
CA THR A 162 -31.19 -29.74 -34.41
C THR A 162 -30.37 -28.48 -34.17
N GLY A 163 -29.12 -28.62 -33.74
CA GLY A 163 -28.19 -27.52 -33.48
C GLY A 163 -27.63 -27.52 -32.05
N TYR A 164 -27.03 -26.40 -31.67
CA TYR A 164 -26.39 -26.24 -30.36
C TYR A 164 -27.41 -25.90 -29.27
N HIS A 165 -27.29 -26.62 -28.15
CA HIS A 165 -28.02 -26.40 -26.91
C HIS A 165 -27.02 -26.21 -25.77
N SER A 166 -27.24 -25.21 -24.91
CA SER A 166 -26.37 -24.98 -23.76
C SER A 166 -26.53 -26.10 -22.73
N LEU A 167 -25.42 -26.53 -22.12
CA LEU A 167 -25.34 -27.60 -21.13
C LEU A 167 -24.67 -27.08 -19.86
N ARG A 168 -25.34 -27.26 -18.71
CA ARG A 168 -24.76 -26.98 -17.38
C ARG A 168 -25.05 -28.10 -16.41
N ILE A 169 -24.06 -28.51 -15.62
CA ILE A 169 -24.27 -29.34 -14.43
C ILE A 169 -23.71 -28.62 -13.21
N ASP A 170 -24.56 -28.43 -12.20
CA ASP A 170 -24.11 -28.06 -10.85
C ASP A 170 -24.01 -29.34 -10.01
N HIS A 171 -22.96 -29.46 -9.21
CA HIS A 171 -22.74 -30.62 -8.34
C HIS A 171 -21.98 -30.18 -7.08
N PHE A 172 -22.27 -30.79 -5.94
CA PHE A 172 -21.45 -30.65 -4.74
C PHE A 172 -21.02 -32.01 -4.23
N GLU A 173 -19.83 -32.05 -3.63
CA GLU A 173 -19.27 -33.20 -2.95
C GLU A 173 -18.98 -32.82 -1.50
N ARG A 174 -19.49 -33.61 -0.54
CA ARG A 174 -19.22 -33.39 0.88
C ARG A 174 -18.13 -34.29 1.41
N SER A 175 -18.19 -35.60 1.14
CA SER A 175 -17.27 -36.57 1.72
C SER A 175 -17.33 -37.93 1.03
N VAL A 176 -16.15 -38.49 0.70
CA VAL A 176 -15.95 -39.85 0.16
C VAL A 176 -16.53 -40.01 -1.27
N ASP A 177 -16.01 -40.96 -2.06
CA ASP A 177 -16.60 -41.48 -3.32
C ASP A 177 -17.03 -40.50 -4.45
N GLN A 178 -16.44 -39.30 -4.49
CA GLN A 178 -16.71 -38.26 -5.50
C GLN A 178 -16.90 -38.76 -6.94
N GLN A 179 -18.06 -38.44 -7.54
CA GLN A 179 -18.39 -38.89 -8.88
C GLN A 179 -19.30 -37.91 -9.64
N ILE A 180 -19.07 -37.79 -10.96
CA ILE A 180 -20.06 -37.24 -11.89
C ILE A 180 -19.96 -37.96 -13.25
N THR A 181 -21.09 -38.48 -13.75
CA THR A 181 -21.18 -39.12 -15.06
C THR A 181 -22.48 -38.72 -15.77
N LEU A 182 -22.38 -38.31 -17.04
CA LEU A 182 -23.54 -37.98 -17.87
C LEU A 182 -23.69 -38.97 -19.04
N ASP A 183 -24.72 -39.79 -18.97
CA ASP A 183 -25.16 -40.63 -20.09
C ASP A 183 -26.41 -40.05 -20.75
N TRP A 184 -26.68 -40.52 -21.97
CA TRP A 184 -27.93 -40.25 -22.66
C TRP A 184 -28.47 -41.45 -23.42
N ARG A 185 -29.75 -41.39 -23.73
CA ARG A 185 -30.43 -42.23 -24.70
C ARG A 185 -31.01 -41.32 -25.77
N THR A 186 -30.46 -41.42 -26.97
CA THR A 186 -30.87 -40.63 -28.14
C THR A 186 -32.22 -41.12 -28.70
N PRO A 187 -32.92 -40.31 -29.52
CA PRO A 187 -34.17 -40.73 -30.17
C PRO A 187 -34.00 -42.08 -30.89
N GLY A 188 -34.87 -43.04 -30.57
CA GLY A 188 -34.85 -44.39 -31.17
C GLY A 188 -33.87 -45.39 -30.54
N SER A 189 -33.00 -44.97 -29.61
CA SER A 189 -32.17 -45.90 -28.82
C SER A 189 -32.92 -46.47 -27.62
N SER A 190 -32.61 -47.69 -27.22
CA SER A 190 -33.09 -48.33 -25.97
C SER A 190 -32.04 -48.37 -24.86
N THR A 191 -30.79 -47.98 -25.15
CA THR A 191 -29.65 -48.09 -24.22
C THR A 191 -29.07 -46.72 -23.90
N PHE A 192 -28.61 -46.57 -22.65
CA PHE A 192 -27.81 -45.43 -22.25
C PHE A 192 -26.36 -45.62 -22.70
N VAL A 193 -25.78 -44.56 -23.26
CA VAL A 193 -24.36 -44.47 -23.58
C VAL A 193 -23.80 -43.16 -23.02
N LEU A 194 -22.51 -43.15 -22.73
CA LEU A 194 -21.82 -41.91 -22.33
C LEU A 194 -21.99 -40.85 -23.41
N VAL A 195 -22.29 -39.61 -23.02
CA VAL A 195 -22.37 -38.49 -23.97
C VAL A 195 -20.98 -38.29 -24.61
N PRO A 196 -20.83 -38.48 -25.94
CA PRO A 196 -19.50 -38.49 -26.56
C PRO A 196 -18.93 -37.09 -26.74
N ASN A 197 -17.60 -36.95 -26.68
CA ASN A 197 -16.91 -35.68 -26.95
C ASN A 197 -17.30 -35.06 -28.30
N SER A 198 -17.64 -35.87 -29.30
CA SER A 198 -18.03 -35.42 -30.64
C SER A 198 -19.29 -34.55 -30.67
N VAL A 199 -20.11 -34.56 -29.61
CA VAL A 199 -21.28 -33.69 -29.48
C VAL A 199 -21.09 -32.60 -28.44
N LEU A 200 -19.97 -32.59 -27.70
CA LEU A 200 -19.69 -31.61 -26.66
C LEU A 200 -18.75 -30.52 -27.18
N SER A 201 -19.01 -29.28 -26.78
CA SER A 201 -18.14 -28.15 -27.10
C SER A 201 -18.17 -27.07 -26.02
N THR A 202 -17.10 -26.30 -25.91
CA THR A 202 -16.99 -25.13 -25.03
C THR A 202 -16.24 -24.01 -25.76
N ASP A 203 -16.18 -22.81 -25.18
CA ASP A 203 -15.52 -21.67 -25.81
C ASP A 203 -14.03 -21.95 -26.03
N ALA A 204 -13.54 -21.69 -27.25
CA ALA A 204 -12.14 -21.87 -27.63
C ALA A 204 -11.26 -20.70 -27.21
N GLY A 205 -9.99 -20.98 -26.93
CA GLY A 205 -8.97 -19.95 -26.66
C GLY A 205 -9.16 -19.24 -25.31
N VAL A 206 -9.94 -19.83 -24.40
CA VAL A 206 -10.21 -19.26 -23.08
C VAL A 206 -8.97 -19.34 -22.19
N VAL A 207 -8.58 -18.21 -21.61
CA VAL A 207 -7.58 -18.19 -20.53
C VAL A 207 -8.24 -18.68 -19.25
N ARG A 208 -7.95 -19.93 -18.87
CA ARG A 208 -8.49 -20.60 -17.68
C ARG A 208 -7.75 -20.15 -16.43
N VAL A 209 -8.35 -19.23 -15.67
CA VAL A 209 -7.73 -18.63 -14.49
C VAL A 209 -8.29 -19.24 -13.22
N THR A 210 -7.39 -19.54 -12.28
CA THR A 210 -7.74 -20.12 -10.99
C THR A 210 -7.23 -19.24 -9.85
N ALA A 211 -7.93 -19.24 -8.72
CA ALA A 211 -7.47 -18.61 -7.48
C ALA A 211 -7.66 -19.59 -6.32
N PRO A 212 -6.63 -19.85 -5.50
CA PRO A 212 -6.77 -20.73 -4.34
C PRO A 212 -7.60 -20.08 -3.23
N GLY A 213 -7.78 -20.84 -2.15
CA GLY A 213 -8.53 -20.41 -0.97
C GLY A 213 -10.02 -20.72 -1.07
N ARG A 214 -10.66 -20.60 0.10
CA ARG A 214 -12.07 -20.89 0.32
C ARG A 214 -12.99 -20.04 -0.56
N LYS A 215 -14.04 -20.67 -1.08
CA LYS A 215 -15.17 -20.03 -1.78
C LYS A 215 -16.40 -20.01 -0.90
N GLU A 216 -17.23 -19.00 -1.07
CA GLU A 216 -18.41 -18.79 -0.23
C GLU A 216 -19.70 -19.05 -0.99
N CYS A 217 -20.63 -19.75 -0.35
CA CYS A 217 -22.02 -19.79 -0.77
C CYS A 217 -22.75 -18.50 -0.34
N GLU A 218 -23.80 -18.12 -1.05
CA GLU A 218 -24.70 -17.05 -0.66
C GLU A 218 -25.40 -17.39 0.67
N GLY A 219 -25.36 -16.47 1.62
CA GLY A 219 -26.07 -16.62 2.89
C GLY A 219 -27.55 -16.23 2.78
N VAL A 220 -28.40 -16.76 3.66
CA VAL A 220 -29.85 -16.46 3.67
C VAL A 220 -30.19 -14.98 3.92
N THR A 221 -29.27 -14.23 4.52
CA THR A 221 -29.40 -12.79 4.78
C THR A 221 -28.61 -11.93 3.81
N ASP A 222 -27.86 -12.55 2.90
CA ASP A 222 -27.04 -11.83 1.95
C ASP A 222 -27.92 -11.17 0.88
N SER A 223 -27.57 -9.96 0.49
CA SER A 223 -28.26 -9.22 -0.57
C SER A 223 -27.30 -8.17 -1.16
N PRO A 224 -27.59 -7.57 -2.34
CA PRO A 224 -26.68 -6.60 -2.95
C PRO A 224 -26.24 -5.49 -1.97
N GLY A 225 -24.92 -5.33 -1.81
CA GLY A 225 -24.32 -4.39 -0.86
C GLY A 225 -24.18 -4.89 0.58
N ASP A 226 -24.73 -6.07 0.93
CA ASP A 226 -24.58 -6.73 2.24
C ASP A 226 -24.24 -8.21 2.05
N GLY A 227 -22.95 -8.55 2.14
CA GLY A 227 -22.46 -9.89 1.86
C GLY A 227 -22.33 -10.23 0.37
N LEU A 228 -23.06 -9.53 -0.53
CA LEU A 228 -22.94 -9.66 -1.99
C LEU A 228 -22.44 -8.38 -2.68
N PRO A 229 -21.78 -8.51 -3.84
CA PRO A 229 -21.54 -7.40 -4.77
C PRO A 229 -22.78 -6.52 -5.01
N LEU A 230 -22.54 -5.23 -5.26
CA LEU A 230 -23.61 -4.33 -5.71
C LEU A 230 -24.05 -4.76 -7.12
N THR A 231 -25.31 -4.50 -7.50
CA THR A 231 -25.81 -4.84 -8.84
C THR A 231 -26.20 -3.62 -9.66
N SER A 232 -26.19 -2.44 -9.05
CA SER A 232 -26.64 -1.18 -9.63
C SER A 232 -25.67 -0.03 -9.38
N VAL A 233 -25.87 1.05 -10.14
CA VAL A 233 -25.08 2.27 -10.01
C VAL A 233 -25.47 3.01 -8.73
N ASN A 234 -24.48 3.57 -8.03
CA ASN A 234 -24.71 4.38 -6.85
C ASN A 234 -25.70 5.53 -7.15
N PRO A 235 -26.80 5.67 -6.38
CA PRO A 235 -27.86 6.64 -6.65
C PRO A 235 -27.42 8.12 -6.72
N ASN A 236 -26.25 8.45 -6.17
CA ASN A 236 -25.66 9.79 -6.25
C ASN A 236 -25.15 10.16 -7.65
N TYR A 237 -25.24 9.24 -8.63
CA TYR A 237 -24.78 9.45 -9.99
C TYR A 237 -25.85 9.12 -11.02
N THR A 238 -25.89 9.92 -12.09
CA THR A 238 -26.60 9.60 -13.32
C THR A 238 -25.64 8.92 -14.28
N LEU A 239 -25.94 7.67 -14.67
CA LEU A 239 -25.19 6.91 -15.66
C LEU A 239 -25.53 7.37 -17.08
N THR A 240 -24.52 7.58 -17.91
CA THR A 240 -24.66 7.88 -19.34
C THR A 240 -23.71 7.01 -20.14
N ASN A 241 -24.24 6.34 -21.16
CA ASN A 241 -23.43 5.62 -22.12
C ASN A 241 -22.86 6.60 -23.17
N LEU A 242 -21.57 6.50 -23.49
CA LEU A 242 -20.84 7.43 -24.36
C LEU A 242 -20.38 6.80 -25.69
N ARG A 243 -20.83 5.59 -26.03
CA ARG A 243 -20.45 4.93 -27.28
C ARG A 243 -21.58 4.96 -28.33
N PRO A 244 -21.45 5.79 -29.39
CA PRO A 244 -22.38 5.77 -30.51
C PRO A 244 -22.49 4.39 -31.16
N THR A 245 -23.56 4.17 -31.93
CA THR A 245 -23.75 2.92 -32.68
C THR A 245 -22.54 2.62 -33.57
N GLY A 246 -22.03 1.39 -33.49
CA GLY A 246 -20.84 0.94 -34.22
C GLY A 246 -19.49 1.31 -33.58
N PHE A 247 -19.48 2.05 -32.47
CA PHE A 247 -18.25 2.36 -31.72
C PHE A 247 -18.13 1.46 -30.49
N GLU A 248 -17.18 0.53 -30.52
CA GLU A 248 -17.00 -0.52 -29.51
C GLU A 248 -15.58 -0.47 -28.92
N PRO A 249 -15.18 0.63 -28.25
CA PRO A 249 -13.80 0.84 -27.86
C PRO A 249 -13.37 -0.06 -26.69
N GLN A 250 -12.24 -0.76 -26.86
CA GLN A 250 -11.51 -1.45 -25.80
C GLN A 250 -10.59 -0.45 -25.07
N VAL A 251 -11.17 0.40 -24.23
CA VAL A 251 -10.50 1.58 -23.68
C VAL A 251 -9.36 1.17 -22.74
N SER A 252 -8.13 1.42 -23.16
CA SER A 252 -6.91 1.05 -22.44
C SER A 252 -6.19 2.21 -21.75
N ALA A 253 -6.56 3.46 -22.05
CA ALA A 253 -6.13 4.66 -21.34
C ALA A 253 -7.04 5.84 -21.68
N MET A 254 -7.04 6.89 -20.84
CA MET A 254 -7.80 8.13 -21.05
C MET A 254 -6.98 9.34 -20.58
N ASP A 255 -7.07 10.47 -21.29
CA ASP A 255 -6.65 11.78 -20.78
C ASP A 255 -7.44 12.93 -21.42
N TRP A 256 -7.33 14.12 -20.85
CA TRP A 256 -8.13 15.29 -21.24
C TRP A 256 -7.31 16.35 -21.96
N LEU A 257 -7.88 16.91 -23.02
CA LEU A 257 -7.36 18.11 -23.67
C LEU A 257 -7.93 19.37 -23.01
N PRO A 258 -7.23 20.52 -23.08
CA PRO A 258 -7.69 21.78 -22.50
C PRO A 258 -9.03 22.29 -23.06
N ASP A 259 -9.38 21.90 -24.27
CA ASP A 259 -10.65 22.25 -24.93
C ASP A 259 -11.83 21.36 -24.50
N GLY A 260 -11.59 20.39 -23.61
CA GLY A 260 -12.61 19.50 -23.07
C GLY A 260 -12.88 18.23 -23.88
N ARG A 261 -12.15 17.99 -24.98
CA ARG A 261 -12.13 16.68 -25.65
C ARG A 261 -11.40 15.65 -24.80
N MET A 262 -11.79 14.39 -24.95
CA MET A 262 -11.14 13.25 -24.30
C MET A 262 -10.33 12.45 -25.32
N ALA A 263 -9.06 12.21 -25.04
CA ALA A 263 -8.26 11.25 -25.76
C ALA A 263 -8.38 9.88 -25.10
N ILE A 264 -8.60 8.84 -25.90
CA ILE A 264 -8.55 7.45 -25.43
C ILE A 264 -7.61 6.62 -26.30
N THR A 265 -6.99 5.61 -25.69
CA THR A 265 -6.32 4.54 -26.44
C THR A 265 -7.18 3.29 -26.47
N THR A 266 -7.05 2.49 -27.53
CA THR A 266 -7.64 1.15 -27.62
C THR A 266 -6.57 0.07 -27.54
N TRP A 267 -6.87 -1.04 -26.87
CA TRP A 267 -5.90 -2.12 -26.66
C TRP A 267 -5.42 -2.78 -27.95
N GLY A 268 -6.34 -3.15 -28.86
CA GLY A 268 -6.00 -3.77 -30.14
C GLY A 268 -5.73 -5.28 -30.08
N GLY A 269 -5.93 -5.92 -28.93
CA GLY A 269 -5.77 -7.36 -28.75
C GLY A 269 -4.34 -7.83 -28.47
N THR A 270 -4.21 -9.07 -28.02
CA THR A 270 -2.94 -9.68 -27.61
C THR A 270 -1.95 -9.84 -28.77
N ASP A 271 -0.71 -9.40 -28.52
CA ASP A 271 0.48 -9.47 -29.39
C ASP A 271 0.32 -8.79 -30.75
N ASN A 272 -0.67 -7.91 -30.85
CA ASN A 272 -0.99 -7.16 -32.05
C ASN A 272 -0.38 -5.75 -32.05
N VAL A 273 -0.35 -5.14 -33.24
CA VAL A 273 0.02 -3.73 -33.45
C VAL A 273 -1.21 -2.99 -34.01
N LEU A 274 -2.35 -3.22 -33.36
CA LEU A 274 -3.67 -2.71 -33.77
C LEU A 274 -4.23 -1.68 -32.80
N GLY A 275 -3.46 -1.25 -31.81
CA GLY A 275 -3.88 -0.20 -30.88
C GLY A 275 -4.02 1.14 -31.60
N GLU A 276 -5.08 1.86 -31.25
CA GLU A 276 -5.45 3.14 -31.87
C GLU A 276 -5.63 4.22 -30.81
N VAL A 277 -5.65 5.48 -31.25
CA VAL A 277 -5.99 6.64 -30.41
C VAL A 277 -7.16 7.36 -31.04
N TYR A 278 -8.16 7.71 -30.21
CA TYR A 278 -9.33 8.47 -30.62
C TYR A 278 -9.46 9.75 -29.81
N LEU A 279 -9.87 10.83 -30.46
CA LEU A 279 -10.38 12.04 -29.81
C LEU A 279 -11.89 12.05 -29.83
N LEU A 280 -12.50 12.21 -28.65
CA LEU A 280 -13.94 12.23 -28.47
C LEU A 280 -14.39 13.64 -28.06
N SER A 281 -15.43 14.13 -28.73
CA SER A 281 -16.06 15.42 -28.46
C SER A 281 -17.42 15.23 -27.80
N ASN A 282 -17.90 16.28 -27.11
CA ASN A 282 -19.18 16.33 -26.41
C ASN A 282 -19.35 15.34 -25.24
N VAL A 283 -18.34 14.57 -24.86
CA VAL A 283 -18.44 13.54 -23.80
C VAL A 283 -18.85 14.13 -22.44
N GLN A 284 -18.52 15.39 -22.17
CA GLN A 284 -18.88 16.07 -20.93
C GLN A 284 -20.36 16.44 -20.86
N THR A 285 -20.94 16.90 -21.97
CA THR A 285 -22.32 17.41 -22.05
C THR A 285 -23.32 16.36 -22.53
N ALA A 286 -22.85 15.27 -23.16
CA ALA A 286 -23.71 14.21 -23.67
C ALA A 286 -24.55 13.58 -22.56
N THR A 287 -25.83 13.38 -22.86
CA THR A 287 -26.83 12.65 -22.07
C THR A 287 -27.25 11.34 -22.74
N GLN A 288 -26.85 11.13 -24.00
CA GLN A 288 -27.08 9.91 -24.75
C GLN A 288 -25.95 9.65 -25.75
N PRO A 289 -25.73 8.39 -26.18
CA PRO A 289 -24.56 8.04 -27.00
C PRO A 289 -24.50 8.74 -28.35
N SER A 290 -25.63 9.02 -28.99
CA SER A 290 -25.70 9.65 -30.32
C SER A 290 -25.18 11.09 -30.38
N GLN A 291 -24.92 11.73 -29.23
CA GLN A 291 -24.36 13.08 -29.14
C GLN A 291 -22.83 13.10 -29.14
N VAL A 292 -22.20 11.95 -28.90
CA VAL A 292 -20.74 11.80 -28.89
C VAL A 292 -20.27 11.66 -30.33
N THR A 293 -19.23 12.41 -30.70
CA THR A 293 -18.52 12.24 -31.96
C THR A 293 -17.07 11.84 -31.67
N TYR A 294 -16.47 11.08 -32.57
CA TYR A 294 -15.11 10.57 -32.41
C TYR A 294 -14.33 10.68 -33.72
N GLN A 295 -13.02 10.90 -33.60
CA GLN A 295 -12.06 10.89 -34.70
C GLN A 295 -10.90 9.98 -34.30
N ARG A 296 -10.55 9.02 -35.15
CA ARG A 296 -9.30 8.27 -34.98
C ARG A 296 -8.13 9.16 -35.38
N ILE A 297 -7.16 9.31 -34.48
CA ILE A 297 -6.01 10.19 -34.67
C ILE A 297 -4.68 9.45 -34.78
N ALA A 298 -4.61 8.19 -34.35
CA ALA A 298 -3.42 7.36 -34.46
C ALA A 298 -3.79 5.87 -34.55
N THR A 299 -2.91 5.07 -35.15
CA THR A 299 -3.00 3.59 -35.23
C THR A 299 -1.61 2.97 -35.12
N GLY A 300 -1.48 1.65 -35.27
CA GLY A 300 -0.17 0.99 -35.31
C GLY A 300 0.58 0.98 -33.98
N LEU A 301 -0.14 1.06 -32.86
CA LEU A 301 0.42 0.99 -31.51
C LEU A 301 0.34 -0.45 -30.97
N ARG A 302 1.39 -0.89 -30.29
CA ARG A 302 1.47 -2.21 -29.65
C ARG A 302 0.91 -2.15 -28.24
N GLU A 303 -0.35 -2.52 -28.12
CA GLU A 303 -1.08 -2.64 -26.85
C GLU A 303 -0.86 -1.43 -25.93
N PRO A 304 -1.28 -0.23 -26.36
CA PRO A 304 -1.08 0.98 -25.60
C PRO A 304 -1.84 0.88 -24.26
N MET A 305 -1.18 1.20 -23.16
CA MET A 305 -1.73 1.09 -21.79
C MET A 305 -1.64 2.38 -20.98
N GLY A 306 -1.30 3.49 -21.66
CA GLY A 306 -1.28 4.81 -21.06
C GLY A 306 -1.27 5.91 -22.10
N ILE A 307 -1.86 7.05 -21.74
CA ILE A 307 -1.89 8.28 -22.55
C ILE A 307 -1.77 9.50 -21.66
N LYS A 308 -1.04 10.52 -22.13
CA LYS A 308 -0.97 11.83 -21.47
C LYS A 308 -0.90 12.97 -22.47
N TYR A 309 -1.69 14.01 -22.27
CA TYR A 309 -1.55 15.30 -22.95
C TYR A 309 -0.57 16.20 -22.20
N VAL A 310 0.50 16.63 -22.86
CA VAL A 310 1.53 17.53 -22.29
C VAL A 310 2.03 18.50 -23.37
N ASP A 311 1.95 19.79 -23.10
CA ASP A 311 2.48 20.87 -23.94
C ASP A 311 2.07 20.78 -25.42
N GLY A 312 0.77 20.59 -25.68
CA GLY A 312 0.24 20.55 -27.06
C GLY A 312 0.30 19.17 -27.72
N LYS A 313 0.89 18.16 -27.07
CA LYS A 313 1.12 16.84 -27.66
C LYS A 313 0.55 15.72 -26.81
N LEU A 314 0.21 14.60 -27.46
CA LEU A 314 -0.15 13.35 -26.80
C LEU A 314 1.04 12.41 -26.75
N TYR A 315 1.20 11.74 -25.61
CA TYR A 315 2.22 10.74 -25.36
C TYR A 315 1.52 9.43 -25.00
N VAL A 316 1.99 8.31 -25.55
CA VAL A 316 1.39 6.98 -25.37
C VAL A 316 2.44 5.98 -24.91
N SER A 317 2.14 5.23 -23.84
CA SER A 317 2.97 4.10 -23.42
C SER A 317 2.51 2.80 -24.08
N GLU A 318 3.41 2.18 -24.84
CA GLU A 318 3.29 0.85 -25.42
C GLU A 318 4.05 -0.18 -24.57
N LYS A 319 3.93 -1.49 -24.86
CA LYS A 319 4.62 -2.54 -24.09
C LYS A 319 6.13 -2.33 -23.84
N HIS A 320 6.83 -1.66 -24.75
CA HIS A 320 8.29 -1.56 -24.78
C HIS A 320 8.84 -0.14 -24.97
N ARG A 321 7.96 0.87 -25.12
CA ARG A 321 8.39 2.25 -25.40
C ARG A 321 7.34 3.29 -25.04
N LEU A 322 7.81 4.53 -24.89
CA LEU A 322 6.99 5.74 -24.84
C LEU A 322 7.10 6.47 -26.18
N VAL A 323 5.96 6.81 -26.79
CA VAL A 323 5.91 7.53 -28.07
C VAL A 323 5.17 8.86 -27.92
N GLU A 324 5.70 9.88 -28.56
CA GLU A 324 5.04 11.17 -28.79
C GLU A 324 4.33 11.13 -30.15
N LEU A 325 3.08 11.58 -30.18
CA LEU A 325 2.27 11.71 -31.39
C LEU A 325 2.39 13.13 -31.94
N ASN A 326 2.90 13.27 -33.16
CA ASN A 326 3.08 14.56 -33.81
C ASN A 326 2.10 14.76 -34.95
N ASP A 327 1.27 15.79 -34.81
CA ASP A 327 0.50 16.41 -35.90
C ASP A 327 1.27 17.65 -36.38
N THR A 328 1.65 17.65 -37.64
CA THR A 328 2.43 18.71 -38.31
C THR A 328 1.59 19.60 -39.21
N ASN A 329 0.33 19.23 -39.45
CA ASN A 329 -0.55 19.90 -40.41
C ASN A 329 -1.82 20.52 -39.76
N GLY A 330 -2.10 20.19 -38.50
CA GLY A 330 -3.17 20.73 -37.67
C GLY A 330 -4.53 20.05 -37.83
N ASP A 331 -4.62 18.90 -38.51
CA ASP A 331 -5.86 18.13 -38.70
C ASP A 331 -6.20 17.16 -37.55
N TRP A 332 -5.38 17.17 -36.50
CA TRP A 332 -5.41 16.29 -35.34
C TRP A 332 -5.08 14.83 -35.63
N VAL A 333 -4.62 14.49 -36.82
CA VAL A 333 -4.15 13.15 -37.18
C VAL A 333 -2.63 13.09 -37.01
N THR A 334 -2.13 11.97 -36.50
CA THR A 334 -0.71 11.77 -36.26
C THR A 334 0.01 11.54 -37.59
N ASP A 335 0.88 12.47 -37.98
CA ASP A 335 1.73 12.36 -39.17
C ASP A 335 2.98 11.50 -38.88
N ASN A 336 3.55 11.62 -37.69
CA ASN A 336 4.72 10.85 -37.28
C ASN A 336 4.76 10.54 -35.78
N TYR A 337 5.47 9.47 -35.44
CA TYR A 337 5.68 9.01 -34.06
C TYR A 337 7.14 9.25 -33.68
N ARG A 338 7.37 10.02 -32.62
CA ARG A 338 8.71 10.18 -32.04
C ARG A 338 8.86 9.28 -30.83
N GLN A 339 9.78 8.34 -30.90
CA GLN A 339 10.14 7.53 -29.73
C GLN A 339 10.85 8.41 -28.69
N VAL A 340 10.29 8.48 -27.48
CA VAL A 340 10.85 9.24 -26.36
C VAL A 340 11.78 8.36 -25.54
N ALA A 341 11.35 7.16 -25.20
CA ALA A 341 12.12 6.22 -24.38
C ALA A 341 11.77 4.77 -24.71
N THR A 342 12.61 3.83 -24.28
CA THR A 342 12.39 2.38 -24.37
C THR A 342 12.70 1.70 -23.05
N TRP A 343 12.16 0.51 -22.85
CA TRP A 343 12.46 -0.34 -21.68
C TRP A 343 12.46 -1.82 -22.07
N PRO A 344 13.11 -2.69 -21.27
CA PRO A 344 13.22 -4.12 -21.57
C PRO A 344 11.86 -4.79 -21.79
N TRP A 345 11.78 -5.68 -22.78
CA TRP A 345 10.60 -6.48 -23.13
C TRP A 345 11.05 -7.87 -23.59
N GLY A 346 10.43 -8.91 -23.03
CA GLY A 346 10.83 -10.29 -23.23
C GLY A 346 10.03 -11.03 -24.31
N GLY A 347 9.09 -10.35 -24.97
CA GLY A 347 8.23 -10.97 -25.97
C GLY A 347 7.01 -11.69 -25.39
N ASN A 348 6.74 -11.57 -24.09
CA ASN A 348 5.62 -12.26 -23.45
C ASN A 348 4.30 -11.47 -23.65
N PHE A 349 3.20 -12.21 -23.76
CA PHE A 349 1.86 -11.64 -23.98
C PHE A 349 1.39 -10.77 -22.80
N HIS A 350 1.87 -11.06 -21.59
CA HIS A 350 1.50 -10.42 -20.34
C HIS A 350 2.59 -9.45 -19.85
N GLU A 351 3.11 -8.60 -20.73
CA GLU A 351 4.16 -7.62 -20.41
C GLU A 351 3.73 -6.20 -20.77
N PHE A 352 3.06 -5.52 -19.84
CA PHE A 352 2.46 -4.20 -20.04
C PHE A 352 3.27 -3.05 -19.46
N ALA A 353 2.93 -1.84 -19.93
CA ALA A 353 3.46 -0.56 -19.45
C ALA A 353 2.30 0.38 -19.09
N PHE A 354 1.83 0.26 -17.85
CA PHE A 354 0.61 0.91 -17.35
C PHE A 354 0.85 2.35 -16.94
N GLY A 355 0.02 3.27 -17.42
CA GLY A 355 0.30 4.71 -17.31
C GLY A 355 -0.83 5.59 -17.84
N LEU A 356 -0.65 6.91 -17.93
CA LEU A 356 0.61 7.65 -17.76
C LEU A 356 0.36 8.86 -16.84
N LEU A 357 1.20 9.06 -15.82
CA LEU A 357 1.19 10.30 -15.04
C LEU A 357 2.29 11.23 -15.54
N TYR A 358 2.14 12.53 -15.30
CA TYR A 358 3.16 13.53 -15.63
C TYR A 358 3.27 14.57 -14.54
N GLN A 359 4.51 14.81 -14.11
CA GLN A 359 4.91 15.95 -13.29
C GLN A 359 6.27 16.41 -13.79
N ALA A 360 6.33 17.62 -14.34
CA ALA A 360 7.51 18.12 -15.03
C ALA A 360 8.81 17.91 -14.21
N PRO A 361 9.89 17.42 -14.84
CA PRO A 361 10.01 17.05 -16.26
C PRO A 361 9.64 15.59 -16.58
N TYR A 362 9.05 14.83 -15.66
CA TYR A 362 8.96 13.37 -15.75
C TYR A 362 7.55 12.83 -16.08
N PHE A 363 7.52 11.80 -16.91
CA PHE A 363 6.42 10.85 -16.98
C PHE A 363 6.60 9.71 -15.97
N TYR A 364 5.52 9.17 -15.41
CA TYR A 364 5.57 8.00 -14.51
C TYR A 364 4.64 6.90 -15.01
N LEU A 365 5.12 5.66 -14.98
CA LEU A 365 4.39 4.47 -15.39
C LEU A 365 4.92 3.22 -14.68
N ASN A 366 4.15 2.13 -14.72
CA ASN A 366 4.54 0.84 -14.15
C ASN A 366 4.83 -0.18 -15.25
N LEU A 367 5.85 -1.02 -15.05
CA LEU A 367 6.18 -2.14 -15.91
C LEU A 367 5.74 -3.44 -15.23
N SER A 368 4.81 -4.19 -15.82
CA SER A 368 4.41 -5.51 -15.30
C SER A 368 5.45 -6.58 -15.63
N ILE A 369 5.55 -7.61 -14.79
CA ILE A 369 6.34 -8.81 -15.09
C ILE A 369 5.69 -9.68 -16.16
N SER A 370 6.42 -10.64 -16.70
CA SER A 370 5.89 -11.72 -17.54
C SER A 370 5.10 -12.74 -16.72
N ILE A 371 3.97 -13.19 -17.28
CA ILE A 371 3.07 -14.18 -16.69
C ILE A 371 2.76 -15.27 -17.74
N ASN A 372 2.67 -16.52 -17.30
CA ASN A 372 2.28 -17.66 -18.12
C ASN A 372 0.75 -17.76 -18.21
N TYR A 373 0.24 -18.42 -19.26
CA TYR A 373 -1.18 -18.79 -19.30
C TYR A 373 -1.58 -19.55 -18.03
N GLY A 374 -2.78 -19.26 -17.51
CA GLY A 374 -3.23 -19.74 -16.20
C GLY A 374 -2.82 -18.87 -15.01
N GLY A 375 -1.99 -17.85 -15.23
CA GLY A 375 -1.73 -16.80 -14.24
C GLY A 375 -0.48 -16.99 -13.39
N ALA A 376 0.33 -18.05 -13.57
CA ALA A 376 1.57 -18.23 -12.83
C ALA A 376 2.68 -17.26 -13.31
N THR A 377 3.50 -16.74 -12.40
CA THR A 377 4.65 -15.90 -12.77
C THR A 377 5.66 -16.68 -13.63
N THR A 378 6.11 -16.09 -14.74
CA THR A 378 7.14 -16.70 -15.58
C THR A 378 8.47 -16.76 -14.81
N ASN A 379 9.14 -17.92 -14.79
CA ASN A 379 10.42 -18.08 -14.10
C ASN A 379 11.37 -18.95 -14.96
N PRO A 380 12.54 -18.43 -15.38
CA PRO A 380 13.04 -17.06 -15.16
C PRO A 380 12.24 -15.99 -15.93
N GLN A 381 12.26 -14.76 -15.43
CA GLN A 381 11.74 -13.58 -16.12
C GLN A 381 12.60 -13.27 -17.35
N PRO A 382 11.98 -13.08 -18.54
CA PRO A 382 12.72 -12.91 -19.79
C PRO A 382 13.30 -11.49 -19.98
N ALA A 383 12.84 -10.50 -19.21
CA ALA A 383 13.28 -9.12 -19.30
C ALA A 383 13.70 -8.56 -17.94
N ALA A 384 14.81 -7.83 -17.93
CA ALA A 384 15.34 -7.22 -16.72
C ALA A 384 14.46 -6.08 -16.20
N ASN A 385 14.47 -5.89 -14.88
CA ASN A 385 13.88 -4.75 -14.16
C ASN A 385 12.37 -4.51 -14.36
N ARG A 386 11.63 -5.47 -14.94
CA ARG A 386 10.17 -5.49 -14.90
C ARG A 386 9.67 -5.69 -13.46
N GLY A 387 8.39 -5.39 -13.22
CA GLY A 387 7.84 -5.35 -11.85
C GLY A 387 8.24 -4.10 -11.07
N SER A 388 8.40 -2.98 -11.79
CA SER A 388 8.89 -1.71 -11.25
C SER A 388 8.04 -0.52 -11.68
N THR A 389 7.98 0.51 -10.84
CA THR A 389 7.56 1.85 -11.25
C THR A 389 8.79 2.61 -11.77
N ILE A 390 8.66 3.23 -12.94
CA ILE A 390 9.72 4.04 -13.55
C ILE A 390 9.26 5.49 -13.70
N ARG A 391 10.24 6.40 -13.80
CA ARG A 391 10.06 7.74 -14.31
C ARG A 391 10.90 7.96 -15.57
N VAL A 392 10.36 8.68 -16.54
CA VAL A 392 10.99 8.96 -17.83
C VAL A 392 11.11 10.46 -17.99
N ASP A 393 12.33 10.96 -18.14
CA ASP A 393 12.55 12.38 -18.44
C ASP A 393 12.01 12.69 -19.84
N LYS A 394 11.09 13.65 -19.94
CA LYS A 394 10.40 13.99 -21.19
C LYS A 394 11.35 14.45 -22.30
N ASN A 395 12.43 15.16 -21.94
CA ASN A 395 13.32 15.81 -22.89
C ASN A 395 14.42 14.87 -23.38
N THR A 396 15.00 14.11 -22.46
CA THR A 396 16.15 13.24 -22.73
C THR A 396 15.77 11.79 -23.01
N GLY A 397 14.58 11.35 -22.58
CA GLY A 397 14.17 9.95 -22.64
C GLY A 397 14.80 9.06 -21.57
N ALA A 398 15.56 9.63 -20.63
CA ALA A 398 16.24 8.88 -19.59
C ALA A 398 15.23 8.17 -18.66
N VAL A 399 15.41 6.86 -18.48
CA VAL A 399 14.57 6.03 -17.61
C VAL A 399 15.23 5.84 -16.26
N HIS A 400 14.50 6.13 -15.18
CA HIS A 400 14.93 5.91 -13.81
C HIS A 400 13.94 5.02 -13.07
N TYR A 401 14.45 4.07 -12.29
CA TYR A 401 13.65 3.17 -11.47
C TYR A 401 13.37 3.81 -10.11
N VAL A 402 12.10 3.77 -9.68
CA VAL A 402 11.65 4.41 -8.43
C VAL A 402 11.40 3.38 -7.33
N ALA A 403 10.64 2.33 -7.63
CA ALA A 403 10.29 1.27 -6.69
C ALA A 403 10.05 -0.04 -7.44
N GLY A 404 10.07 -1.16 -6.74
CA GLY A 404 9.86 -2.48 -7.35
C GLY A 404 9.21 -3.51 -6.44
N GLY A 405 9.20 -4.76 -6.90
CA GLY A 405 8.45 -5.82 -6.23
C GLY A 405 6.95 -5.77 -6.55
N LEU A 406 6.60 -5.25 -7.73
CA LEU A 406 5.24 -5.23 -8.28
C LEU A 406 5.05 -6.37 -9.28
N ARG A 407 3.83 -6.87 -9.42
CA ARG A 407 3.51 -8.00 -10.30
C ARG A 407 2.80 -7.57 -11.58
N THR A 408 1.52 -7.23 -11.43
CA THR A 408 0.68 -6.65 -12.48
C THR A 408 0.10 -5.35 -11.96
N PRO A 409 0.90 -4.28 -11.94
CA PRO A 409 0.52 -2.99 -11.37
C PRO A 409 -0.33 -2.16 -12.36
N ASP A 410 -1.52 -2.63 -12.69
CA ASP A 410 -2.41 -2.04 -13.71
C ASP A 410 -2.84 -0.60 -13.39
N GLY A 411 -3.13 -0.30 -12.12
CA GLY A 411 -3.53 1.03 -11.72
C GLY A 411 -2.34 1.89 -11.30
N ILE A 412 -2.25 3.10 -11.84
CA ILE A 412 -1.38 4.17 -11.36
C ILE A 412 -2.14 5.49 -11.32
N GLY A 413 -2.03 6.23 -10.22
CA GLY A 413 -2.75 7.49 -10.04
C GLY A 413 -2.16 8.39 -8.97
N TRP A 414 -2.51 9.68 -9.06
CA TRP A 414 -2.24 10.63 -7.98
C TRP A 414 -3.19 10.35 -6.82
N GLY A 415 -2.63 10.30 -5.61
CA GLY A 415 -3.39 10.17 -4.37
C GLY A 415 -3.24 11.40 -3.48
N PRO A 416 -3.53 11.25 -2.17
CA PRO A 416 -3.39 12.33 -1.20
C PRO A 416 -1.98 12.92 -1.22
N GLU A 417 -1.89 14.23 -0.94
CA GLU A 417 -0.62 14.98 -0.87
C GLU A 417 0.24 14.92 -2.14
N GLY A 418 -0.35 14.58 -3.29
CA GLY A 418 0.38 14.46 -4.56
C GLY A 418 1.27 13.21 -4.65
N GLY A 419 1.08 12.23 -3.76
CA GLY A 419 1.78 10.94 -3.83
C GLY A 419 1.32 10.08 -5.00
N ILE A 420 2.17 9.15 -5.44
CA ILE A 420 1.81 8.15 -6.46
C ILE A 420 1.32 6.87 -5.79
N PHE A 421 0.11 6.46 -6.13
CA PHE A 421 -0.50 5.24 -5.61
C PHE A 421 -0.73 4.25 -6.74
N VAL A 422 -0.44 2.98 -6.46
CA VAL A 422 -0.48 1.90 -7.45
C VAL A 422 -1.31 0.76 -6.91
N THR A 423 -2.25 0.26 -7.72
CA THR A 423 -2.92 -1.01 -7.46
C THR A 423 -2.13 -2.11 -8.14
N ASP A 424 -1.94 -3.23 -7.44
CA ASP A 424 -1.15 -4.36 -7.92
C ASP A 424 -1.90 -5.65 -7.66
N ASN A 425 -1.96 -6.51 -8.68
CA ASN A 425 -2.73 -7.75 -8.62
C ASN A 425 -1.99 -8.82 -7.81
N GLN A 426 -2.79 -9.66 -7.14
CA GLN A 426 -2.36 -10.88 -6.46
C GLN A 426 -1.58 -11.84 -7.36
N GLY A 427 -0.87 -12.78 -6.74
CA GLY A 427 -0.18 -13.89 -7.38
C GLY A 427 0.98 -14.40 -6.52
N ASP A 428 2.02 -14.91 -7.15
CA ASP A 428 3.19 -15.43 -6.42
C ASP A 428 3.79 -14.32 -5.54
N TRP A 429 4.00 -14.64 -4.26
CA TRP A 429 4.42 -13.74 -3.16
C TRP A 429 3.46 -12.58 -2.82
N LEU A 430 2.34 -12.48 -3.52
CA LEU A 430 1.34 -11.42 -3.39
C LEU A 430 -0.01 -12.05 -3.01
N PRO A 431 -0.30 -12.23 -1.72
CA PRO A 431 -1.43 -13.03 -1.26
C PRO A 431 -2.80 -12.57 -1.78
N SER A 432 -2.96 -11.27 -1.89
CA SER A 432 -4.17 -10.58 -2.34
C SER A 432 -3.75 -9.34 -3.11
N SER A 433 -4.67 -8.79 -3.91
CA SER A 433 -4.45 -7.50 -4.55
C SER A 433 -4.28 -6.41 -3.50
N LYS A 434 -3.55 -5.35 -3.85
CA LYS A 434 -3.13 -4.31 -2.88
C LYS A 434 -3.08 -2.93 -3.52
N LEU A 435 -3.27 -1.91 -2.70
CA LEU A 435 -2.91 -0.52 -2.99
C LEU A 435 -1.59 -0.20 -2.27
N VAL A 436 -0.61 0.34 -2.98
CA VAL A 436 0.70 0.72 -2.43
C VAL A 436 1.01 2.19 -2.69
N HIS A 437 1.78 2.81 -1.79
CA HIS A 437 2.29 4.17 -1.94
C HIS A 437 3.73 4.12 -2.45
N ILE A 438 3.94 4.56 -3.69
CA ILE A 438 5.24 4.55 -4.37
C ILE A 438 6.12 5.67 -3.82
N LYS A 439 7.31 5.30 -3.33
CA LYS A 439 8.42 6.19 -2.98
C LYS A 439 9.72 5.55 -3.47
N GLN A 440 10.75 6.36 -3.63
CA GLN A 440 12.08 5.90 -4.00
C GLN A 440 12.53 4.75 -3.08
N ASP A 441 13.13 3.72 -3.67
CA ASP A 441 13.76 2.56 -3.03
C ASP A 441 12.81 1.63 -2.25
N ARG A 442 11.49 1.71 -2.49
CA ARG A 442 10.53 0.78 -1.87
C ARG A 442 10.46 -0.56 -2.60
N PHE A 443 10.29 -1.63 -1.83
CA PHE A 443 10.04 -2.98 -2.32
C PHE A 443 8.71 -3.54 -1.82
N PHE A 444 7.89 -4.06 -2.73
CA PHE A 444 6.52 -4.50 -2.45
C PHE A 444 6.33 -6.03 -2.48
N ASN A 445 7.38 -6.78 -2.14
CA ASN A 445 7.32 -8.20 -1.80
C ASN A 445 7.17 -9.20 -2.97
N LEU A 446 7.20 -8.79 -4.24
CA LEU A 446 7.38 -9.76 -5.33
C LEU A 446 8.86 -10.15 -5.45
N TYR A 447 9.19 -11.42 -5.20
CA TYR A 447 10.52 -11.97 -5.50
C TYR A 447 10.51 -12.62 -6.88
N MET A 448 11.54 -12.30 -7.68
CA MET A 448 11.68 -12.77 -9.06
C MET A 448 13.09 -13.29 -9.33
N ASN A 449 13.25 -13.97 -10.47
CA ASN A 449 14.50 -14.52 -10.94
C ASN A 449 14.72 -14.14 -12.42
N PRO A 450 15.77 -13.39 -12.78
CA PRO A 450 16.74 -12.76 -11.88
C PRO A 450 16.08 -11.71 -10.95
N PRO A 451 16.70 -11.39 -9.79
CA PRO A 451 16.12 -10.47 -8.82
C PRO A 451 15.93 -9.06 -9.39
N GLY A 452 14.85 -8.40 -8.97
CA GLY A 452 14.57 -7.02 -9.37
C GLY A 452 15.47 -6.00 -8.66
N PRO A 453 15.53 -4.74 -9.16
CA PRO A 453 16.49 -3.73 -8.69
C PRO A 453 16.32 -3.35 -7.21
N PHE A 454 15.13 -3.56 -6.63
CA PHE A 454 14.82 -3.21 -5.24
C PHE A 454 14.64 -4.43 -4.35
N GLN A 455 14.86 -5.65 -4.84
CA GLN A 455 14.56 -6.88 -4.09
C GLN A 455 15.36 -7.02 -2.77
N SER A 456 16.50 -6.34 -2.65
CA SER A 456 17.29 -6.29 -1.42
C SER A 456 16.76 -5.31 -0.37
N GLN A 457 15.76 -4.48 -0.72
CA GLN A 457 15.19 -3.49 0.18
C GLN A 457 14.16 -4.13 1.13
N PRO A 458 13.93 -3.55 2.33
CA PRO A 458 12.90 -4.01 3.23
C PRO A 458 11.51 -4.00 2.57
N VAL A 459 10.72 -5.04 2.86
CA VAL A 459 9.33 -5.11 2.41
C VAL A 459 8.53 -3.96 3.00
N THR A 460 7.92 -3.17 2.12
CA THR A 460 6.99 -2.12 2.49
C THR A 460 5.58 -2.67 2.54
N GLN A 461 4.88 -2.43 3.65
CA GLN A 461 3.48 -2.83 3.81
C GLN A 461 2.57 -2.09 2.82
N PRO A 462 1.52 -2.75 2.30
CA PRO A 462 0.54 -2.08 1.48
C PRO A 462 -0.28 -1.08 2.30
N VAL A 463 -0.78 -0.05 1.62
CA VAL A 463 -1.71 0.91 2.18
C VAL A 463 -3.07 0.26 2.42
N LEU A 464 -3.52 -0.53 1.43
CA LEU A 464 -4.72 -1.36 1.54
C LEU A 464 -4.42 -2.75 1.00
N TRP A 465 -4.83 -3.78 1.72
CA TRP A 465 -5.17 -5.05 1.13
C TRP A 465 -6.57 -4.97 0.51
N MET A 466 -6.73 -5.56 -0.66
CA MET A 466 -7.98 -5.62 -1.40
C MET A 466 -8.36 -7.11 -1.54
N PRO A 467 -9.17 -7.65 -0.61
CA PRO A 467 -9.45 -9.08 -0.54
C PRO A 467 -10.03 -9.67 -1.82
N GLN A 468 -9.31 -10.67 -2.33
CA GLN A 468 -9.66 -11.43 -3.52
C GLN A 468 -11.04 -12.08 -3.36
N ASN A 469 -11.86 -12.06 -4.41
CA ASN A 469 -13.20 -12.64 -4.49
C ASN A 469 -14.26 -11.99 -3.57
N GLU A 470 -13.90 -10.99 -2.78
CA GLU A 470 -14.82 -10.30 -1.85
C GLU A 470 -15.13 -8.86 -2.28
N ILE A 471 -14.11 -8.13 -2.73
CA ILE A 471 -14.21 -6.72 -3.13
C ILE A 471 -13.33 -6.33 -4.33
N ALA A 472 -12.28 -7.10 -4.64
CA ALA A 472 -11.43 -6.86 -5.79
C ALA A 472 -10.87 -8.19 -6.33
N ASN A 473 -10.58 -8.25 -7.62
CA ASN A 473 -9.95 -9.39 -8.28
C ASN A 473 -8.86 -8.97 -9.27
N SER A 474 -8.98 -7.78 -9.86
CA SER A 474 -8.02 -7.17 -10.77
C SER A 474 -8.18 -5.64 -10.72
N PRO A 475 -7.75 -5.00 -9.62
CA PRO A 475 -7.97 -3.58 -9.41
C PRO A 475 -7.12 -2.71 -10.36
N SER A 476 -7.75 -1.70 -10.93
CA SER A 476 -7.21 -0.81 -11.95
C SER A 476 -7.04 0.63 -11.43
N THR A 477 -7.09 1.63 -12.32
CA THR A 477 -6.69 3.02 -12.04
C THR A 477 -7.29 3.60 -10.74
N PRO A 478 -6.47 3.96 -9.75
CA PRO A 478 -6.91 4.71 -8.58
C PRO A 478 -6.99 6.20 -8.91
N VAL A 479 -8.09 6.88 -8.55
CA VAL A 479 -8.28 8.33 -8.78
C VAL A 479 -8.83 9.04 -7.55
N MET A 480 -8.39 10.25 -7.27
CA MET A 480 -8.96 11.08 -6.20
C MET A 480 -10.34 11.63 -6.59
N ILE A 481 -11.27 11.64 -5.64
CA ILE A 481 -12.56 12.32 -5.75
C ILE A 481 -12.34 13.79 -5.31
N PRO A 482 -12.47 14.79 -6.20
CA PRO A 482 -12.12 16.17 -5.87
C PRO A 482 -13.22 16.92 -5.10
N SER A 483 -14.47 16.48 -5.18
CA SER A 483 -15.62 17.23 -4.66
C SER A 483 -16.81 16.32 -4.29
N GLY A 484 -17.78 16.88 -3.57
CA GLY A 484 -18.99 16.17 -3.14
C GLY A 484 -18.81 15.42 -1.81
N THR A 485 -19.76 14.54 -1.49
CA THR A 485 -19.81 13.83 -0.20
C THR A 485 -18.54 13.06 0.13
N TYR A 486 -17.87 12.50 -0.88
CA TYR A 486 -16.68 11.66 -0.73
C TYR A 486 -15.37 12.39 -1.11
N ALA A 487 -15.38 13.73 -1.14
CA ALA A 487 -14.19 14.51 -1.48
C ALA A 487 -12.97 14.13 -0.63
N GLY A 488 -11.80 14.02 -1.25
CA GLY A 488 -10.56 13.62 -0.60
C GLY A 488 -10.35 12.12 -0.43
N GLN A 489 -11.30 11.29 -0.88
CA GLN A 489 -11.16 9.83 -0.94
C GLN A 489 -10.76 9.38 -2.35
N MET A 490 -10.39 8.11 -2.49
CA MET A 490 -10.05 7.52 -3.80
C MET A 490 -11.17 6.63 -4.32
N LEU A 491 -11.32 6.57 -5.64
CA LEU A 491 -12.03 5.51 -6.36
C LEU A 491 -11.01 4.59 -7.02
N ILE A 492 -11.32 3.31 -7.07
CA ILE A 492 -10.48 2.29 -7.69
C ILE A 492 -11.41 1.47 -8.58
N GLY A 493 -11.08 1.29 -9.85
CA GLY A 493 -11.82 0.38 -10.74
C GLY A 493 -11.39 -1.07 -10.53
N ASP A 494 -12.20 -2.01 -10.99
CA ASP A 494 -11.81 -3.41 -11.06
C ASP A 494 -12.30 -4.04 -12.37
N VAL A 495 -11.40 -4.79 -13.03
CA VAL A 495 -11.67 -5.42 -14.33
C VAL A 495 -12.54 -6.66 -14.18
N THR A 496 -12.31 -7.48 -13.15
CA THR A 496 -12.89 -8.82 -13.03
C THR A 496 -14.03 -8.85 -12.02
N TYR A 497 -13.79 -8.33 -10.81
CA TYR A 497 -14.83 -8.14 -9.80
C TYR A 497 -15.85 -7.09 -10.28
N GLY A 498 -15.36 -6.09 -11.04
CA GLY A 498 -16.18 -5.08 -11.67
C GLY A 498 -16.51 -3.89 -10.77
N GLY A 499 -17.02 -2.84 -11.42
CA GLY A 499 -17.44 -1.62 -10.76
C GLY A 499 -16.30 -0.74 -10.26
N LEU A 500 -16.64 0.12 -9.31
CA LEU A 500 -15.68 0.96 -8.58
C LEU A 500 -15.78 0.65 -7.08
N GLN A 501 -14.62 0.54 -6.44
CA GLN A 501 -14.45 0.54 -4.99
C GLN A 501 -14.05 1.95 -4.54
N ARG A 502 -14.35 2.30 -3.29
CA ARG A 502 -13.97 3.58 -2.67
C ARG A 502 -13.00 3.32 -1.52
N ALA A 503 -11.96 4.14 -1.42
CA ALA A 503 -10.94 4.02 -0.39
C ALA A 503 -10.85 5.31 0.43
N TYR A 504 -11.02 5.17 1.75
CA TYR A 504 -10.68 6.19 2.73
C TYR A 504 -9.28 5.88 3.27
N LEU A 505 -8.37 6.85 3.21
CA LEU A 505 -6.99 6.71 3.66
C LEU A 505 -6.70 7.70 4.80
N GLU A 506 -5.90 7.26 5.77
CA GLU A 506 -5.39 8.09 6.86
C GLU A 506 -3.92 7.78 7.15
N LYS A 507 -3.21 8.71 7.79
CA LYS A 507 -1.83 8.49 8.21
C LYS A 507 -1.76 8.14 9.68
N ILE A 508 -1.20 6.97 9.98
CA ILE A 508 -0.81 6.58 11.33
C ILE A 508 0.71 6.46 11.36
N ASN A 509 1.36 7.22 12.25
CA ASN A 509 2.82 7.27 12.35
C ASN A 509 3.53 7.65 11.03
N GLY A 510 2.91 8.53 10.23
CA GLY A 510 3.48 9.04 8.97
C GLY A 510 3.28 8.14 7.74
N GLU A 511 2.76 6.91 7.92
CA GLU A 511 2.45 5.99 6.82
C GLU A 511 0.94 5.83 6.62
N TYR A 512 0.53 5.59 5.38
CA TYR A 512 -0.88 5.44 5.05
C TYR A 512 -1.40 4.04 5.38
N GLN A 513 -2.63 4.01 5.89
CA GLN A 513 -3.48 2.83 6.02
C GLN A 513 -4.94 3.28 5.86
N GLY A 514 -5.92 2.38 5.85
CA GLY A 514 -7.31 2.82 5.70
C GLY A 514 -8.32 1.73 5.39
N ALA A 515 -9.49 2.14 4.90
CA ALA A 515 -10.63 1.27 4.61
C ALA A 515 -11.04 1.30 3.13
N LEU A 516 -11.40 0.13 2.62
CA LEU A 516 -12.03 -0.06 1.32
C LEU A 516 -13.53 -0.36 1.47
N PHE A 517 -14.34 0.24 0.59
CA PHE A 517 -15.80 0.11 0.54
C PHE A 517 -16.24 -0.24 -0.88
N ARG A 518 -17.38 -0.93 -1.03
CA ARG A 518 -18.04 -1.02 -2.34
C ARG A 518 -18.67 0.34 -2.67
N HIS A 519 -18.42 0.88 -3.86
CA HIS A 519 -18.96 2.19 -4.25
C HIS A 519 -20.09 2.08 -5.27
N THR A 520 -19.84 1.45 -6.41
CA THR A 520 -20.84 1.33 -7.48
C THR A 520 -20.58 0.10 -8.35
N GLN A 521 -21.64 -0.54 -8.84
CA GLN A 521 -21.59 -1.56 -9.89
C GLN A 521 -22.70 -1.27 -10.91
N GLY A 522 -23.18 -2.28 -11.64
CA GLY A 522 -24.23 -2.09 -12.66
C GLY A 522 -23.74 -1.43 -13.96
N LEU A 523 -22.42 -1.32 -14.15
CA LEU A 523 -21.81 -0.84 -15.39
C LEU A 523 -21.92 -1.91 -16.49
N GLU A 524 -21.77 -1.49 -17.76
CA GLU A 524 -21.89 -2.41 -18.91
C GLU A 524 -20.65 -3.28 -19.12
N MET A 525 -19.54 -2.95 -18.45
CA MET A 525 -18.22 -3.56 -18.61
C MET A 525 -17.46 -3.64 -17.27
N GLY A 526 -16.47 -4.53 -17.22
CA GLY A 526 -15.40 -4.47 -16.22
C GLY A 526 -14.56 -3.21 -16.40
N VAL A 527 -14.09 -2.60 -15.32
CA VAL A 527 -13.49 -1.26 -15.35
C VAL A 527 -11.96 -1.36 -15.38
N LEU A 528 -11.37 -1.15 -16.56
CA LEU A 528 -9.92 -1.05 -16.72
C LEU A 528 -9.41 0.38 -16.47
N ARG A 529 -10.14 1.38 -16.95
CA ARG A 529 -9.69 2.78 -16.82
C ARG A 529 -10.75 3.63 -16.18
N THR A 530 -10.30 4.43 -15.23
CA THR A 530 -11.10 5.42 -14.54
C THR A 530 -10.43 6.78 -14.67
N SER A 531 -11.18 7.80 -15.05
CA SER A 531 -10.73 9.19 -15.09
C SER A 531 -11.78 10.11 -14.47
N ILE A 532 -11.33 11.15 -13.77
CA ILE A 532 -12.19 12.28 -13.43
C ILE A 532 -12.10 13.30 -14.57
N GLY A 533 -13.22 13.69 -15.14
CA GLY A 533 -13.26 14.71 -16.19
C GLY A 533 -13.30 16.14 -15.64
N PRO A 534 -13.08 17.16 -16.48
CA PRO A 534 -13.10 18.56 -16.08
C PRO A 534 -14.42 19.01 -15.44
N ASN A 535 -15.53 18.36 -15.78
CA ASN A 535 -16.85 18.59 -15.19
C ASN A 535 -17.08 17.87 -13.84
N GLY A 536 -16.06 17.21 -13.29
CA GLY A 536 -16.15 16.44 -12.04
C GLY A 536 -16.88 15.10 -12.16
N ALA A 537 -17.30 14.70 -13.35
CA ALA A 537 -17.89 13.37 -13.59
C ALA A 537 -16.80 12.28 -13.64
N ILE A 538 -17.20 11.05 -13.33
CA ILE A 538 -16.32 9.88 -13.39
C ILE A 538 -16.54 9.19 -14.73
N TYR A 539 -15.47 8.93 -15.47
CA TYR A 539 -15.48 8.24 -16.76
C TYR A 539 -14.83 6.89 -16.59
N VAL A 540 -15.47 5.85 -17.10
CA VAL A 540 -15.03 4.46 -16.99
C VAL A 540 -14.97 3.81 -18.36
N GLY A 541 -13.96 2.97 -18.56
CA GLY A 541 -13.73 2.25 -19.81
C GLY A 541 -13.25 0.82 -19.57
N GLY A 542 -13.61 -0.09 -20.47
CA GLY A 542 -13.27 -1.51 -20.38
C GLY A 542 -12.32 -1.97 -21.48
N LEU A 543 -11.33 -2.79 -21.13
CA LEU A 543 -10.41 -3.48 -22.05
C LEU A 543 -11.08 -4.68 -22.75
N GLY A 544 -11.81 -5.45 -21.95
CA GLY A 544 -12.59 -6.65 -22.26
C GLY A 544 -11.96 -7.69 -23.19
N ALA A 545 -10.96 -8.40 -22.68
CA ALA A 545 -10.66 -9.75 -23.16
C ALA A 545 -11.46 -10.79 -22.35
N ASP A 546 -11.49 -12.06 -22.79
CA ASP A 546 -12.18 -13.14 -22.07
C ASP A 546 -11.49 -13.52 -20.75
N GLY A 547 -12.17 -14.36 -19.95
CA GLY A 547 -11.63 -14.88 -18.71
C GLY A 547 -11.45 -13.80 -17.63
N ASN A 548 -10.27 -13.74 -17.01
CA ASN A 548 -9.96 -12.81 -15.91
C ASN A 548 -9.60 -11.39 -16.37
N TRP A 549 -9.78 -11.05 -17.65
CA TRP A 549 -9.55 -9.71 -18.20
C TRP A 549 -10.86 -9.02 -18.61
N GLY A 550 -11.96 -9.49 -18.02
CA GLY A 550 -13.30 -8.94 -18.13
C GLY A 550 -14.18 -9.35 -16.95
N GLN A 551 -15.39 -8.81 -16.89
CA GLN A 551 -16.39 -9.16 -15.88
C GLN A 551 -17.42 -10.12 -16.48
N ALA A 552 -17.77 -11.19 -15.75
CA ALA A 552 -18.75 -12.16 -16.20
C ALA A 552 -20.12 -11.50 -16.51
N GLY A 553 -20.73 -11.85 -17.65
CA GLY A 553 -22.03 -11.32 -18.07
C GLY A 553 -22.02 -9.86 -18.54
N LYS A 554 -20.85 -9.31 -18.85
CA LYS A 554 -20.66 -7.92 -19.31
C LYS A 554 -20.05 -7.82 -20.70
N LEU A 555 -20.09 -6.63 -21.28
CA LEU A 555 -19.49 -6.35 -22.59
C LEU A 555 -17.96 -6.40 -22.54
N LYS A 556 -17.35 -6.76 -23.67
CA LYS A 556 -15.90 -6.80 -23.91
C LYS A 556 -15.29 -5.44 -24.29
N TYR A 557 -16.09 -4.39 -24.24
CA TYR A 557 -15.74 -3.03 -24.57
C TYR A 557 -16.69 -2.12 -23.80
N GLY A 558 -16.39 -0.83 -23.71
CA GLY A 558 -17.32 0.07 -23.05
C GLY A 558 -16.72 1.43 -22.77
N LEU A 559 -17.59 2.44 -22.77
CA LEU A 559 -17.26 3.79 -22.32
C LEU A 559 -18.50 4.43 -21.71
N GLN A 560 -18.47 4.68 -20.41
CA GLN A 560 -19.60 5.25 -19.68
C GLN A 560 -19.15 6.39 -18.76
N LYS A 561 -20.08 7.28 -18.42
CA LYS A 561 -19.88 8.41 -17.51
C LYS A 561 -20.89 8.35 -16.37
N LEU A 562 -20.42 8.63 -15.15
CA LEU A 562 -21.21 8.79 -13.94
C LEU A 562 -21.17 10.27 -13.52
N THR A 563 -22.27 10.99 -13.76
CA THR A 563 -22.37 12.42 -13.44
C THR A 563 -22.98 12.59 -12.05
N PRO A 564 -22.32 13.27 -11.10
CA PRO A 564 -22.92 13.59 -9.81
C PRO A 564 -24.26 14.31 -9.98
N ASN A 565 -25.30 13.87 -9.28
CA ASN A 565 -26.67 14.38 -9.45
C ASN A 565 -27.23 15.08 -8.20
N GLY A 566 -26.40 15.25 -7.16
CA GLY A 566 -26.81 15.83 -5.87
C GLY A 566 -27.57 14.86 -4.95
N GLY A 567 -27.61 13.57 -5.29
CA GLY A 567 -28.21 12.54 -4.46
C GLY A 567 -27.58 12.45 -3.06
N ASN A 568 -28.36 11.91 -2.13
CA ASN A 568 -27.97 11.73 -0.74
C ASN A 568 -28.23 10.28 -0.33
N VAL A 569 -27.44 9.35 -0.86
CA VAL A 569 -27.47 7.93 -0.46
C VAL A 569 -26.98 7.75 0.98
N PHE A 570 -27.59 6.84 1.74
CA PHE A 570 -27.11 6.45 3.05
C PHE A 570 -26.00 5.40 2.91
N ASP A 571 -24.77 5.75 3.33
CA ASP A 571 -23.58 4.93 3.17
C ASP A 571 -22.57 5.18 4.30
N MET A 572 -21.59 4.29 4.48
CA MET A 572 -20.44 4.53 5.36
C MET A 572 -19.48 5.54 4.74
N LEU A 573 -19.43 6.76 5.26
CA LEU A 573 -18.54 7.80 4.75
C LEU A 573 -17.06 7.49 5.03
N ALA A 574 -16.70 7.10 6.26
CA ALA A 574 -15.32 6.82 6.65
C ALA A 574 -15.25 5.83 7.82
N VAL A 575 -14.15 5.08 7.90
CA VAL A 575 -13.79 4.28 9.08
C VAL A 575 -12.40 4.72 9.51
N ARG A 576 -12.29 5.28 10.72
CA ARG A 576 -11.04 5.83 11.26
C ARG A 576 -10.54 4.96 12.40
N ALA A 577 -9.26 4.62 12.39
CA ALA A 577 -8.66 4.00 13.55
C ALA A 577 -8.69 4.95 14.74
N ILE A 578 -9.02 4.43 15.91
CA ILE A 578 -8.91 5.12 17.20
C ILE A 578 -8.25 4.15 18.19
N SER A 579 -7.86 4.65 19.37
CA SER A 579 -7.30 3.77 20.39
C SER A 579 -8.32 2.68 20.77
N GLY A 580 -7.95 1.41 20.57
CA GLY A 580 -8.77 0.24 20.91
C GLY A 580 -10.03 0.03 20.05
N GLY A 581 -10.11 0.60 18.84
CA GLY A 581 -11.27 0.39 17.97
C GLY A 581 -11.32 1.32 16.74
N PHE A 582 -12.53 1.64 16.30
CA PHE A 582 -12.78 2.51 15.14
C PHE A 582 -13.85 3.56 15.42
N GLU A 583 -13.76 4.73 14.76
CA GLU A 583 -14.91 5.61 14.52
C GLU A 583 -15.46 5.30 13.13
N VAL A 584 -16.73 4.90 13.03
CA VAL A 584 -17.47 4.76 11.77
C VAL A 584 -18.31 6.01 11.56
N GLU A 585 -18.12 6.71 10.45
CA GLU A 585 -18.91 7.87 10.05
C GLU A 585 -19.83 7.49 8.89
N TYR A 586 -21.07 7.95 8.94
CA TYR A 586 -22.11 7.71 7.94
C TYR A 586 -22.52 9.02 7.26
N THR A 587 -22.99 8.93 6.01
CA THR A 587 -23.46 10.09 5.25
C THR A 587 -24.75 10.71 5.81
N GLN A 588 -25.54 9.94 6.58
CA GLN A 588 -26.79 10.37 7.20
C GLN A 588 -26.90 9.87 8.66
N PRO A 589 -27.71 10.52 9.52
CA PRO A 589 -27.94 10.07 10.89
C PRO A 589 -28.60 8.69 10.96
N LEU A 590 -28.12 7.84 11.86
CA LEU A 590 -28.70 6.53 12.16
C LEU A 590 -30.09 6.66 12.80
N SER A 591 -31.00 5.74 12.46
CA SER A 591 -32.32 5.67 13.08
C SER A 591 -32.24 5.26 14.56
N ALA A 592 -33.25 5.62 15.36
CA ALA A 592 -33.33 5.20 16.76
C ALA A 592 -33.35 3.67 16.90
N ALA A 593 -33.98 2.97 15.95
CA ALA A 593 -33.99 1.51 15.90
C ALA A 593 -32.59 0.93 15.65
N THR A 594 -31.79 1.54 14.77
CA THR A 594 -30.38 1.18 14.56
C THR A 594 -29.57 1.41 15.84
N ILE A 595 -29.72 2.58 16.47
CA ILE A 595 -28.97 2.98 17.68
C ILE A 595 -29.23 2.06 18.89
N ALA A 596 -30.45 1.55 19.02
CA ALA A 596 -30.78 0.62 20.09
C ALA A 596 -29.94 -0.67 19.99
N GLY A 597 -29.10 -0.95 21.01
CA GLY A 597 -28.27 -2.17 21.06
C GLY A 597 -27.13 -2.22 20.03
N LEU A 598 -26.56 -1.09 19.60
CA LEU A 598 -25.54 -1.03 18.54
C LEU A 598 -24.40 -2.04 18.67
N ALA A 599 -23.86 -2.24 19.88
CA ALA A 599 -22.67 -3.09 20.08
C ALA A 599 -22.87 -4.53 19.60
N THR A 600 -24.07 -5.10 19.76
CA THR A 600 -24.37 -6.47 19.33
C THR A 600 -24.72 -6.58 17.85
N LYS A 601 -24.85 -5.45 17.13
CA LYS A 601 -25.23 -5.42 15.72
C LYS A 601 -24.05 -5.33 14.76
N TYR A 602 -22.92 -4.80 15.20
CA TYR A 602 -21.69 -4.82 14.40
C TYR A 602 -21.09 -6.22 14.39
N GLN A 603 -20.57 -6.62 13.23
CA GLN A 603 -19.78 -7.84 13.10
C GLN A 603 -18.36 -7.46 12.71
N VAL A 604 -17.37 -8.06 13.36
CA VAL A 604 -15.95 -7.76 13.12
C VAL A 604 -15.18 -9.05 13.02
N LYS A 605 -14.41 -9.18 11.93
CA LYS A 605 -13.40 -10.21 11.76
C LYS A 605 -12.05 -9.57 11.49
N GLN A 606 -10.97 -10.23 11.86
CA GLN A 606 -9.62 -9.85 11.43
C GLN A 606 -8.84 -11.07 10.94
N TRP A 607 -7.87 -10.85 10.05
CA TRP A 607 -6.91 -11.87 9.61
C TRP A 607 -5.62 -11.20 9.13
N ARG A 608 -4.57 -11.98 8.88
CA ARG A 608 -3.42 -11.54 8.07
C ARG A 608 -3.26 -12.38 6.83
N TYR A 609 -2.38 -11.94 5.95
CA TYR A 609 -1.93 -12.70 4.80
C TYR A 609 -0.52 -13.22 4.99
N VAL A 610 -0.23 -14.39 4.43
CA VAL A 610 1.12 -14.96 4.35
C VAL A 610 1.53 -15.02 2.88
N PRO A 611 2.58 -14.29 2.48
CA PRO A 611 3.21 -14.44 1.19
C PRO A 611 3.73 -15.86 0.97
N THR A 612 3.38 -16.47 -0.16
CA THR A 612 3.88 -17.79 -0.55
C THR A 612 4.42 -17.74 -1.97
N GLN A 613 5.28 -18.69 -2.35
CA GLN A 613 5.71 -18.84 -3.74
C GLN A 613 4.58 -19.30 -4.69
N ASN A 614 3.48 -19.81 -4.14
CA ASN A 614 2.33 -20.20 -4.93
C ASN A 614 1.49 -18.96 -5.25
N TYR A 615 0.68 -19.06 -6.30
CA TYR A 615 -0.22 -17.98 -6.70
C TYR A 615 -1.20 -17.61 -5.57
N GLY A 616 -1.17 -16.37 -5.10
CA GLY A 616 -2.01 -15.91 -4.00
C GLY A 616 -1.50 -16.41 -2.66
N GLY A 617 -2.31 -16.22 -1.61
CA GLY A 617 -1.91 -16.60 -0.27
C GLY A 617 -3.11 -16.73 0.66
N PRO A 618 -3.03 -17.63 1.65
CA PRO A 618 -4.15 -17.89 2.54
C PRO A 618 -4.39 -16.69 3.45
N LYS A 619 -5.67 -16.48 3.79
CA LYS A 619 -6.02 -15.79 5.03
C LYS A 619 -5.62 -16.71 6.18
N VAL A 620 -4.83 -16.20 7.11
CA VAL A 620 -4.45 -16.94 8.32
C VAL A 620 -4.79 -16.13 9.56
N ASP A 621 -4.92 -16.84 10.68
CA ASP A 621 -5.38 -16.33 11.97
C ASP A 621 -6.69 -15.54 11.83
N GLU A 622 -7.65 -16.07 11.06
CA GLU A 622 -8.97 -15.44 10.98
C GLU A 622 -9.68 -15.55 12.33
N GLN A 623 -10.08 -14.41 12.88
CA GLN A 623 -10.66 -14.29 14.21
C GLN A 623 -11.91 -13.42 14.15
N THR A 624 -13.00 -13.89 14.75
CA THR A 624 -14.17 -13.05 15.05
C THR A 624 -13.88 -12.27 16.33
N LEU A 625 -14.07 -10.94 16.29
CA LEU A 625 -13.83 -10.06 17.42
C LEU A 625 -15.14 -9.55 18.02
N SER A 626 -15.15 -9.35 19.33
CA SER A 626 -16.29 -8.78 20.04
C SER A 626 -16.19 -7.26 20.12
N VAL A 627 -17.28 -6.58 19.72
CA VAL A 627 -17.47 -5.14 19.95
C VAL A 627 -17.94 -4.94 21.39
N THR A 628 -17.06 -4.42 22.25
CA THR A 628 -17.35 -4.25 23.69
C THR A 628 -18.19 -3.02 23.97
N SER A 629 -18.11 -2.00 23.11
CA SER A 629 -18.99 -0.83 23.18
C SER A 629 -19.16 -0.20 21.80
N ALA A 630 -20.35 0.33 21.55
CA ALA A 630 -20.65 1.15 20.37
C ALA A 630 -21.49 2.36 20.80
N THR A 631 -20.98 3.56 20.58
CA THR A 631 -21.60 4.80 21.03
C THR A 631 -21.81 5.75 19.86
N ALA A 632 -23.07 6.08 19.58
CA ALA A 632 -23.41 7.06 18.56
C ALA A 632 -23.09 8.50 19.02
N SER A 633 -22.65 9.35 18.10
CA SER A 633 -22.52 10.79 18.30
C SER A 633 -23.89 11.44 18.47
N ALA A 634 -23.89 12.67 19.00
CA ALA A 634 -25.13 13.43 19.25
C ALA A 634 -25.94 13.70 17.97
N ASP A 635 -25.27 13.88 16.82
CA ASP A 635 -25.91 14.05 15.51
C ASP A 635 -26.28 12.72 14.84
N GLY A 636 -25.98 11.59 15.48
CA GLY A 636 -26.27 10.24 15.00
C GLY A 636 -25.47 9.82 13.76
N ARG A 637 -24.49 10.61 13.30
CA ARG A 637 -23.73 10.31 12.06
C ARG A 637 -22.45 9.52 12.31
N LYS A 638 -21.97 9.45 13.55
CA LYS A 638 -20.74 8.73 13.89
C LYS A 638 -21.04 7.69 14.95
N VAL A 639 -20.33 6.58 14.92
CA VAL A 639 -20.33 5.57 15.97
C VAL A 639 -18.89 5.26 16.37
N THR A 640 -18.58 5.49 17.63
CA THR A 640 -17.31 5.08 18.25
C THR A 640 -17.43 3.63 18.72
N LEU A 641 -16.60 2.76 18.16
CA LEU A 641 -16.52 1.34 18.48
C LEU A 641 -15.29 1.05 19.32
N LYS A 642 -15.45 0.21 20.36
CA LYS A 642 -14.34 -0.43 21.07
C LYS A 642 -14.39 -1.91 20.79
N ILE A 643 -13.24 -2.46 20.41
CA ILE A 643 -13.11 -3.82 19.92
C ILE A 643 -11.95 -4.47 20.67
N ASN A 644 -12.22 -5.57 21.36
CA ASN A 644 -11.19 -6.32 22.05
C ASN A 644 -10.44 -7.22 21.06
N GLY A 645 -9.12 -7.36 21.23
CA GLY A 645 -8.29 -8.26 20.42
C GLY A 645 -7.83 -7.72 19.06
N LEU A 646 -8.02 -6.42 18.78
CA LEU A 646 -7.45 -5.80 17.57
C LEU A 646 -5.92 -5.90 17.56
N GLN A 647 -5.37 -6.32 16.42
CA GLN A 647 -3.92 -6.46 16.21
C GLN A 647 -3.46 -5.63 15.01
N ALA A 648 -2.25 -5.08 15.09
CA ALA A 648 -1.57 -4.50 13.94
C ALA A 648 -1.15 -5.57 12.92
N GLY A 649 -0.94 -5.16 11.67
CA GLY A 649 -0.61 -6.06 10.56
C GLY A 649 -1.78 -6.92 10.07
N ARG A 650 -3.03 -6.51 10.36
CA ARG A 650 -4.25 -7.26 10.03
C ARG A 650 -5.12 -6.51 9.03
N VAL A 651 -5.89 -7.26 8.26
CA VAL A 651 -7.12 -6.74 7.64
C VAL A 651 -8.25 -6.97 8.63
N VAL A 652 -9.04 -5.92 8.89
CA VAL A 652 -10.24 -5.96 9.73
C VAL A 652 -11.46 -5.77 8.83
N HIS A 653 -12.28 -6.81 8.71
CA HIS A 653 -13.57 -6.73 8.04
C HIS A 653 -14.63 -6.32 9.05
N LEU A 654 -15.11 -5.10 8.90
CA LEU A 654 -16.13 -4.49 9.74
C LEU A 654 -17.45 -4.42 8.97
N ARG A 655 -18.53 -4.94 9.58
CA ARG A 655 -19.87 -4.90 8.99
C ARG A 655 -20.86 -4.13 9.87
N SER A 656 -21.68 -3.33 9.22
CA SER A 656 -22.94 -2.75 9.70
C SER A 656 -24.11 -3.42 8.97
N PRO A 657 -24.37 -4.72 9.22
CA PRO A 657 -25.30 -5.52 8.43
C PRO A 657 -26.73 -4.97 8.49
N ARG A 658 -27.58 -5.31 7.51
CA ARG A 658 -28.99 -4.94 7.56
C ARG A 658 -29.67 -5.50 8.83
N SER A 659 -30.57 -4.77 9.47
CA SER A 659 -31.23 -3.52 9.04
C SER A 659 -30.62 -2.24 9.62
N PHE A 660 -29.33 -1.96 9.41
CA PHE A 660 -28.79 -0.61 9.60
C PHE A 660 -29.52 0.39 8.68
N THR A 661 -30.26 1.32 9.29
CA THR A 661 -31.09 2.32 8.61
C THR A 661 -30.81 3.74 9.10
N ALA A 662 -30.96 4.71 8.21
CA ALA A 662 -30.96 6.13 8.53
C ALA A 662 -32.30 6.59 9.13
N THR A 663 -32.36 7.79 9.71
CA THR A 663 -33.58 8.36 10.32
C THR A 663 -34.77 8.49 9.35
N ASN A 664 -34.51 8.56 8.04
CA ASN A 664 -35.54 8.58 6.99
C ASN A 664 -35.94 7.17 6.50
N GLY A 665 -35.42 6.11 7.11
CA GLY A 665 -35.70 4.71 6.75
C GLY A 665 -34.87 4.16 5.60
N GLN A 666 -33.96 4.92 4.98
CA GLN A 666 -33.06 4.38 3.97
C GLN A 666 -32.13 3.33 4.57
N GLU A 667 -31.93 2.23 3.87
CA GLU A 667 -30.93 1.21 4.20
C GLU A 667 -29.54 1.62 3.71
N LEU A 668 -28.49 1.06 4.34
CA LEU A 668 -27.12 1.25 3.87
C LEU A 668 -26.97 0.74 2.43
N TRP A 669 -26.30 1.56 1.62
CA TRP A 669 -25.90 1.21 0.28
C TRP A 669 -24.89 0.06 0.26
N SER A 670 -23.85 0.16 1.09
CA SER A 670 -22.94 -0.93 1.40
C SER A 670 -22.75 -1.06 2.91
N THR A 671 -22.79 -2.29 3.41
CA THR A 671 -22.68 -2.59 4.85
C THR A 671 -21.26 -2.98 5.27
N GLU A 672 -20.31 -3.07 4.35
CA GLU A 672 -19.02 -3.72 4.58
C GLU A 672 -17.84 -2.75 4.36
N ALA A 673 -16.84 -2.85 5.25
CA ALA A 673 -15.59 -2.13 5.15
C ALA A 673 -14.42 -3.06 5.45
N TRP A 674 -13.41 -3.07 4.57
CA TRP A 674 -12.16 -3.81 4.78
C TRP A 674 -11.07 -2.82 5.15
N TYR A 675 -10.75 -2.74 6.44
CA TYR A 675 -9.72 -1.86 6.98
C TYR A 675 -8.36 -2.57 7.03
N THR A 676 -7.32 -2.02 6.41
CA THR A 676 -5.95 -2.49 6.58
C THR A 676 -5.31 -1.79 7.77
N LEU A 677 -5.10 -2.51 8.87
CA LEU A 677 -4.62 -2.00 10.14
C LEU A 677 -3.13 -2.30 10.32
N ASN A 678 -2.27 -1.51 9.68
CA ASN A 678 -0.82 -1.67 9.78
C ASN A 678 -0.28 -1.23 11.16
N SER A 679 -0.91 -0.23 11.79
CA SER A 679 -0.53 0.31 13.09
C SER A 679 -1.76 0.71 13.92
N LEU A 680 -1.66 0.54 15.24
CA LEU A 680 -2.67 0.96 16.23
C LEU A 680 -2.48 2.43 16.63
N ILE A 681 -3.59 3.13 16.93
CA ILE A 681 -3.57 4.51 17.46
C ILE A 681 -3.27 4.51 18.96
N GLY A 682 -2.22 5.21 19.37
CA GLY A 682 -1.84 5.35 20.78
C GLY A 682 -1.45 4.02 21.45
N GLY A 683 -1.48 2.92 20.70
CA GLY A 683 -0.84 1.69 21.08
C GLY A 683 0.67 1.91 21.13
N PRO A 684 1.38 1.15 21.97
CA PRO A 684 2.83 1.10 21.87
C PRO A 684 3.21 0.82 20.39
N GLN A 685 4.22 1.53 19.86
CA GLN A 685 4.83 1.22 18.56
C GLN A 685 5.54 -0.14 18.67
N GLN A 686 4.77 -1.23 18.72
CA GLN A 686 5.18 -2.56 19.20
C GLN A 686 6.18 -2.53 20.37
N PRO A 687 5.82 -1.96 21.53
CA PRO A 687 5.98 -2.72 22.76
C PRO A 687 4.86 -3.75 22.94
N GLY A 688 5.12 -4.97 22.50
CA GLY A 688 4.22 -6.11 22.70
C GLY A 688 4.67 -7.27 21.84
N VAL A 689 4.91 -8.41 22.48
CA VAL A 689 5.06 -9.76 21.91
C VAL A 689 4.90 -9.87 20.37
N LEU A 690 6.02 -10.12 19.67
CA LEU A 690 6.10 -10.51 18.26
C LEU A 690 6.15 -12.03 18.17
N GLU A 691 5.08 -12.62 17.70
CA GLU A 691 4.92 -14.07 17.57
C GLU A 691 5.89 -14.65 16.52
N ALA A 692 6.56 -15.76 16.84
CA ALA A 692 7.59 -16.40 16.01
C ALA A 692 6.99 -17.01 14.73
N GLU A 693 5.77 -17.54 14.80
CA GLU A 693 5.01 -18.05 13.66
C GLU A 693 4.51 -16.94 12.71
N SER A 694 4.66 -15.68 13.13
CA SER A 694 4.45 -14.50 12.29
C SER A 694 5.75 -13.90 11.74
N ALA A 695 6.91 -14.44 12.10
CA ALA A 695 8.22 -13.99 11.65
C ALA A 695 8.63 -14.62 10.30
N ALA A 696 9.67 -14.09 9.66
CA ALA A 696 10.19 -14.65 8.42
C ALA A 696 10.98 -15.94 8.72
N LEU A 697 10.58 -17.06 8.12
CA LEU A 697 11.16 -18.39 8.34
C LEU A 697 11.99 -18.85 7.13
N SER A 698 13.11 -19.51 7.38
CA SER A 698 13.93 -20.14 6.33
C SER A 698 14.77 -21.30 6.87
N GLY A 699 15.45 -22.03 5.98
CA GLY A 699 16.48 -23.01 6.35
C GLY A 699 15.99 -24.24 7.13
N GLY A 700 14.69 -24.54 7.10
CA GLY A 700 14.09 -25.67 7.82
C GLY A 700 13.28 -25.29 9.07
N ALA A 701 13.24 -24.00 9.43
CA ALA A 701 12.31 -23.51 10.45
C ALA A 701 10.85 -23.66 9.97
N VAL A 702 9.97 -24.17 10.83
CA VAL A 702 8.59 -24.51 10.48
C VAL A 702 7.63 -24.20 11.63
N VAL A 703 6.40 -23.79 11.31
CA VAL A 703 5.36 -23.54 12.32
C VAL A 703 4.72 -24.85 12.75
N MET A 704 4.55 -25.04 14.06
CA MET A 704 3.91 -26.18 14.70
C MET A 704 2.95 -25.69 15.79
N ASN A 705 2.04 -26.56 16.25
CA ASN A 705 1.02 -26.23 17.24
C ASN A 705 0.63 -27.42 18.15
N ASP A 706 1.49 -28.44 18.21
CA ASP A 706 1.27 -29.74 18.86
C ASP A 706 1.74 -29.78 20.33
N HIS A 707 2.02 -28.61 20.92
CA HIS A 707 2.36 -28.44 22.34
C HIS A 707 1.45 -27.39 22.97
N LEU A 708 1.29 -27.39 24.29
CA LEU A 708 0.40 -26.48 25.00
C LEU A 708 1.13 -25.20 25.46
N ASN A 709 0.34 -24.17 25.81
CA ASN A 709 0.79 -22.93 26.46
C ASN A 709 1.72 -22.00 25.65
N TYR A 710 1.80 -22.15 24.32
CA TYR A 710 2.36 -21.13 23.42
C TYR A 710 1.43 -19.91 23.33
N THR A 711 1.90 -18.79 22.78
CA THR A 711 1.08 -17.61 22.47
C THR A 711 0.78 -17.54 20.97
N GLY A 712 -0.22 -16.76 20.56
CA GLY A 712 -0.57 -16.68 19.14
C GLY A 712 -1.24 -17.95 18.61
N SER A 713 -0.93 -18.32 17.37
CA SER A 713 -1.55 -19.45 16.64
C SER A 713 -0.65 -20.67 16.52
N GLY A 714 0.59 -20.59 16.99
CA GLY A 714 1.54 -21.69 17.03
C GLY A 714 2.89 -21.25 17.59
N PHE A 715 3.92 -22.00 17.28
CA PHE A 715 5.31 -21.67 17.59
C PHE A 715 6.20 -22.17 16.46
N VAL A 716 7.48 -21.77 16.44
CA VAL A 716 8.45 -22.22 15.42
C VAL A 716 9.34 -23.32 15.96
N ALA A 717 9.36 -24.44 15.27
CA ALA A 717 10.25 -25.58 15.46
C ALA A 717 11.22 -25.72 14.26
N GLY A 718 11.79 -26.91 14.06
CA GLY A 718 12.62 -27.20 12.88
C GLY A 718 14.11 -26.92 13.04
N TYR A 719 14.55 -26.51 14.23
CA TYR A 719 15.95 -26.27 14.61
C TYR A 719 16.79 -27.56 14.72
N GLY A 720 16.48 -28.59 13.93
CA GLY A 720 17.32 -29.77 13.69
C GLY A 720 18.06 -29.74 12.34
N THR A 721 17.71 -28.80 11.45
CA THR A 721 18.36 -28.60 10.14
C THR A 721 19.25 -27.37 10.17
N GLN A 722 20.57 -27.55 9.97
CA GLN A 722 21.50 -26.43 10.00
C GLN A 722 21.10 -25.36 8.98
N GLY A 723 21.02 -24.11 9.43
CA GLY A 723 20.50 -22.99 8.65
C GLY A 723 19.06 -22.58 9.01
N ALA A 724 18.32 -23.38 9.78
CA ALA A 724 16.97 -23.04 10.24
C ALA A 724 16.99 -21.67 10.95
N THR A 725 16.19 -20.73 10.46
CA THR A 725 16.22 -19.33 10.90
C THR A 725 14.82 -18.76 11.07
N THR A 726 14.56 -18.13 12.22
CA THR A 726 13.41 -17.25 12.46
C THR A 726 13.90 -15.81 12.55
N THR A 727 13.40 -14.91 11.70
CA THR A 727 13.79 -13.49 11.64
C THR A 727 12.62 -12.57 11.96
N PHE A 728 12.72 -11.87 13.08
CA PHE A 728 11.80 -10.83 13.51
C PHE A 728 12.21 -9.48 12.94
N THR A 729 11.23 -8.65 12.58
CA THR A 729 11.45 -7.25 12.23
C THR A 729 10.97 -6.37 13.39
N VAL A 730 11.86 -5.54 13.94
CA VAL A 730 11.59 -4.70 15.11
C VAL A 730 11.88 -3.25 14.77
N SER A 731 11.07 -2.31 15.25
CA SER A 731 11.33 -0.87 15.11
C SER A 731 11.79 -0.30 16.44
N ALA A 732 12.96 0.34 16.46
CA ALA A 732 13.48 1.03 17.63
C ALA A 732 13.33 2.55 17.44
N ALA A 733 12.80 3.23 18.46
CA ALA A 733 12.59 4.69 18.39
C ALA A 733 13.90 5.50 18.30
N SER A 734 15.01 4.91 18.74
CA SER A 734 16.34 5.52 18.74
C SER A 734 17.41 4.45 18.69
N THR A 735 18.61 4.79 18.23
CA THR A 735 19.75 3.88 18.37
C THR A 735 20.08 3.71 19.84
N GLY A 736 20.24 2.46 20.30
CA GLY A 736 20.57 2.20 21.70
C GLY A 736 20.46 0.74 22.10
N SER A 737 20.69 0.46 23.38
CA SER A 737 20.52 -0.87 23.94
C SER A 737 19.05 -1.13 24.29
N TYR A 738 18.54 -2.27 23.85
CA TYR A 738 17.20 -2.78 24.11
C TYR A 738 17.28 -4.20 24.64
N ASP A 739 16.39 -4.55 25.57
CA ASP A 739 16.22 -5.91 26.07
C ASP A 739 15.26 -6.66 25.15
N VAL A 740 15.72 -7.80 24.63
CA VAL A 740 14.94 -8.72 23.81
C VAL A 740 14.62 -9.94 24.66
N ASN A 741 13.34 -10.13 24.93
CA ASN A 741 12.83 -11.24 25.74
C ASN A 741 12.30 -12.33 24.78
N LEU A 742 13.11 -13.35 24.50
CA LEU A 742 12.70 -14.51 23.72
C LEU A 742 11.94 -15.51 24.59
N ARG A 743 10.68 -15.80 24.27
CA ARG A 743 9.95 -16.92 24.84
C ARG A 743 10.22 -18.19 24.04
N TYR A 744 10.60 -19.26 24.73
CA TYR A 744 11.07 -20.51 24.12
C TYR A 744 10.71 -21.75 24.95
N SER A 745 10.75 -22.91 24.32
CA SER A 745 10.64 -24.22 24.97
C SER A 745 11.82 -25.11 24.56
N ASN A 746 12.42 -25.77 25.54
CA ASN A 746 13.52 -26.72 25.38
C ASN A 746 13.16 -28.02 26.11
N GLY A 747 12.44 -28.90 25.41
CA GLY A 747 12.04 -30.22 25.92
C GLY A 747 13.11 -31.30 25.74
N PRO A 748 12.84 -32.54 26.20
CA PRO A 748 13.86 -33.58 26.43
C PRO A 748 14.40 -34.23 25.15
N ASN A 749 13.75 -34.03 24.00
CA ASN A 749 14.21 -34.62 22.74
C ASN A 749 15.52 -33.94 22.28
N GLY A 750 16.53 -34.71 21.89
CA GLY A 750 17.89 -34.24 21.64
C GLY A 750 18.77 -34.10 22.90
N GLY A 751 18.30 -34.56 24.07
CA GLY A 751 19.05 -34.59 25.33
C GLY A 751 18.50 -33.62 26.38
N THR A 752 18.71 -33.94 27.66
CA THR A 752 18.38 -33.05 28.79
C THR A 752 19.56 -32.11 29.06
N GLY A 753 19.31 -30.80 29.05
CA GLY A 753 20.36 -29.78 29.27
C GLY A 753 20.11 -28.47 28.53
N THR A 754 21.00 -27.49 28.74
CA THR A 754 20.96 -26.21 28.02
C THR A 754 21.29 -26.43 26.54
N LYS A 755 20.40 -25.95 25.66
CA LYS A 755 20.60 -25.97 24.21
C LYS A 755 20.91 -24.57 23.70
N THR A 756 21.38 -24.47 22.46
CA THR A 756 21.80 -23.20 21.87
C THR A 756 21.27 -23.01 20.45
N VAL A 757 21.01 -21.75 20.13
CA VAL A 757 20.82 -21.20 18.77
C VAL A 757 21.57 -19.87 18.70
N SER A 758 21.99 -19.46 17.51
CA SER A 758 22.75 -18.23 17.30
C SER A 758 21.84 -17.02 17.10
N LEU A 759 22.09 -15.94 17.86
CA LEU A 759 21.40 -14.66 17.75
C LEU A 759 22.13 -13.71 16.81
N TYR A 760 21.37 -13.11 15.88
CA TYR A 760 21.82 -12.11 14.92
C TYR A 760 21.02 -10.82 15.08
N VAL A 761 21.67 -9.69 14.84
CA VAL A 761 21.00 -8.39 14.69
C VAL A 761 21.48 -7.73 13.40
N ASN A 762 20.55 -7.30 12.56
CA ASN A 762 20.83 -6.65 11.27
C ASN A 762 21.80 -7.45 10.41
N GLY A 763 21.61 -8.77 10.34
CA GLY A 763 22.46 -9.70 9.58
C GLY A 763 23.81 -10.02 10.23
N THR A 764 24.17 -9.40 11.35
CA THR A 764 25.44 -9.64 12.05
C THR A 764 25.24 -10.61 13.21
N LYS A 765 26.03 -11.70 13.26
CA LYS A 765 26.01 -12.65 14.37
C LYS A 765 26.52 -11.97 15.63
N LEU A 766 25.72 -11.96 16.70
CA LEU A 766 26.12 -11.40 17.98
C LEU A 766 26.76 -12.46 18.88
N ARG A 767 26.06 -13.59 19.10
CA ARG A 767 26.47 -14.64 20.04
C ARG A 767 25.62 -15.91 19.88
N GLN A 768 26.01 -16.99 20.55
CA GLN A 768 25.15 -18.15 20.76
C GLN A 768 24.28 -17.91 22.01
N THR A 769 22.97 -17.92 21.81
CA THR A 769 21.97 -17.80 22.88
C THR A 769 21.84 -19.14 23.58
N GLN A 770 21.97 -19.13 24.90
CA GLN A 770 21.77 -20.30 25.75
C GLN A 770 20.33 -20.37 26.25
N LEU A 771 19.69 -21.51 25.98
CA LEU A 771 18.30 -21.82 26.28
C LEU A 771 18.22 -22.99 27.29
N PRO A 772 18.20 -22.71 28.60
CA PRO A 772 18.05 -23.72 29.64
C PRO A 772 16.86 -24.65 29.43
N PHE A 773 17.01 -25.90 29.90
CA PHE A 773 15.99 -26.94 29.84
C PHE A 773 14.68 -26.51 30.54
N THR A 774 13.54 -26.70 29.89
CA THR A 774 12.22 -26.28 30.41
C THR A 774 11.40 -27.42 31.01
N ASN A 775 12.02 -28.57 31.29
CA ASN A 775 11.38 -29.83 31.74
C ASN A 775 10.63 -30.59 30.64
N ASN A 776 9.70 -29.94 29.93
CA ASN A 776 8.93 -30.54 28.84
C ASN A 776 8.59 -29.51 27.76
N TRP A 777 8.00 -29.97 26.67
CA TRP A 777 7.67 -29.12 25.51
C TRP A 777 6.52 -28.13 25.75
N ASP A 778 5.61 -28.44 26.69
CA ASP A 778 4.47 -27.60 27.05
C ASP A 778 4.82 -26.47 28.04
N THR A 779 6.06 -26.45 28.51
CA THR A 779 6.58 -25.48 29.47
C THR A 779 7.50 -24.50 28.75
N TRP A 780 7.15 -23.21 28.84
CA TRP A 780 7.85 -22.14 28.15
C TRP A 780 8.58 -21.24 29.15
N ALA A 781 9.80 -20.83 28.81
CA ALA A 781 10.62 -19.91 29.58
C ALA A 781 10.97 -18.67 28.74
N THR A 782 11.44 -17.62 29.40
CA THR A 782 11.87 -16.38 28.73
C THR A 782 13.37 -16.18 28.91
N LYS A 783 14.08 -15.99 27.80
CA LYS A 783 15.49 -15.60 27.75
C LYS A 783 15.58 -14.11 27.38
N THR A 784 16.03 -13.29 28.30
CA THR A 784 16.27 -11.86 28.05
C THR A 784 17.72 -11.62 27.64
N GLU A 785 17.93 -10.88 26.55
CA GLU A 785 19.25 -10.49 26.06
C GLU A 785 19.26 -9.02 25.63
N ALA A 786 20.26 -8.27 26.10
CA ALA A 786 20.48 -6.90 25.65
C ALA A 786 21.13 -6.90 24.25
N VAL A 787 20.54 -6.15 23.32
CA VAL A 787 21.02 -5.95 21.96
C VAL A 787 21.04 -4.46 21.61
N THR A 788 21.99 -4.06 20.77
CA THR A 788 22.00 -2.71 20.22
C THR A 788 21.17 -2.68 18.95
N LEU A 789 20.12 -1.86 18.95
CA LEU A 789 19.29 -1.60 17.77
C LEU A 789 19.62 -0.21 17.23
N ASN A 790 19.60 -0.04 15.91
CA ASN A 790 19.64 1.24 15.23
C ASN A 790 18.28 1.94 15.35
N ALA A 791 18.24 3.27 15.28
CA ALA A 791 16.97 3.99 15.10
C ALA A 791 16.27 3.50 13.82
N GLY A 792 14.95 3.30 13.90
CA GLY A 792 14.14 2.76 12.82
C GLY A 792 14.12 1.22 12.82
N THR A 793 13.98 0.64 11.64
CA THR A 793 13.80 -0.80 11.46
C THR A 793 15.10 -1.58 11.68
N ASN A 794 15.01 -2.67 12.42
CA ASN A 794 16.06 -3.64 12.65
C ASN A 794 15.53 -5.05 12.42
N THR A 795 16.43 -5.99 12.18
CA THR A 795 16.11 -7.43 12.21
C THR A 795 16.78 -8.09 13.41
N ILE A 796 16.06 -9.03 14.03
CA ILE A 796 16.58 -9.91 15.07
C ILE A 796 16.32 -11.34 14.61
N SER A 797 17.36 -12.15 14.47
CA SER A 797 17.21 -13.53 13.99
C SER A 797 17.78 -14.54 14.98
N TYR A 798 17.08 -15.66 15.15
CA TYR A 798 17.61 -16.85 15.81
C TYR A 798 17.84 -17.92 14.74
N ARG A 799 19.06 -18.46 14.68
CA ARG A 799 19.51 -19.38 13.64
C ARG A 799 20.20 -20.61 14.23
N TYR A 800 19.93 -21.79 13.69
CA TYR A 800 20.71 -22.99 13.99
C TYR A 800 21.99 -23.02 13.14
N ASP A 801 23.12 -22.58 13.72
CA ASP A 801 24.43 -22.54 13.04
C ASP A 801 25.31 -23.76 13.35
N ALA A 802 26.45 -23.84 12.65
CA ALA A 802 27.53 -24.76 13.05
C ALA A 802 27.95 -24.48 14.51
N GLY A 803 27.92 -25.52 15.35
CA GLY A 803 28.31 -25.43 16.77
C GLY A 803 27.15 -25.14 17.73
N ASP A 804 25.93 -24.93 17.23
CA ASP A 804 24.73 -24.91 18.06
C ASP A 804 24.25 -26.34 18.37
N ILE A 805 23.46 -26.50 19.43
CA ILE A 805 22.82 -27.79 19.78
C ILE A 805 21.44 -27.93 19.09
N GLY A 806 20.76 -26.82 18.81
CA GLY A 806 19.45 -26.83 18.12
C GLY A 806 18.33 -27.45 18.97
N ASN A 807 17.36 -28.09 18.32
CA ASN A 807 16.22 -28.80 18.95
C ASN A 807 15.51 -27.99 20.05
N VAL A 808 15.06 -26.79 19.71
CA VAL A 808 14.28 -25.89 20.55
C VAL A 808 13.06 -25.37 19.78
N ASN A 809 12.06 -24.88 20.51
CA ASN A 809 10.89 -24.22 19.95
C ASN A 809 10.89 -22.75 20.36
N LEU A 810 10.66 -21.85 19.41
CA LEU A 810 10.58 -20.41 19.67
C LEU A 810 9.13 -19.95 19.54
N ASP A 811 8.64 -19.23 20.54
CA ASP A 811 7.25 -18.80 20.62
C ASP A 811 7.10 -17.35 20.20
N ASN A 812 7.83 -16.43 20.84
CA ASN A 812 7.75 -15.01 20.52
C ASN A 812 8.98 -14.24 21.02
N ILE A 813 9.12 -12.99 20.61
CA ILE A 813 9.99 -12.02 21.29
C ILE A 813 9.20 -10.82 21.80
N SER A 814 9.63 -10.18 22.89
CA SER A 814 9.23 -8.80 23.19
C SER A 814 10.46 -7.91 23.36
N VAL A 815 10.41 -6.70 22.81
CA VAL A 815 11.49 -5.72 22.90
C VAL A 815 11.11 -4.63 23.90
N THR A 816 11.92 -4.48 24.94
CA THR A 816 11.72 -3.51 26.03
C THR A 816 12.98 -2.66 26.23
N GLY A 817 12.86 -1.46 26.79
CA GLY A 817 14.00 -0.56 27.04
C GLY A 817 14.26 0.47 25.93
N GLY A 818 15.49 1.02 25.89
CA GLY A 818 15.93 2.15 25.05
C GLY A 818 16.57 3.29 25.86
N PRO A 819 17.36 4.19 25.26
CA PRO A 819 17.86 5.39 25.94
C PRO A 819 16.69 6.19 26.52
N ALA A 820 16.81 6.64 27.77
CA ALA A 820 15.80 7.51 28.37
C ALA A 820 15.64 8.77 27.51
N ALA A 821 14.42 9.04 27.02
CA ALA A 821 14.14 10.24 26.26
C ALA A 821 14.43 11.48 27.12
N VAL A 822 15.36 12.32 26.69
CA VAL A 822 15.72 13.57 27.38
C VAL A 822 14.60 14.59 27.17
N ASN A 823 14.13 15.23 28.25
CA ASN A 823 13.25 16.40 28.13
C ASN A 823 14.07 17.61 27.64
N LEU A 824 14.00 17.87 26.34
CA LEU A 824 14.68 18.94 25.62
C LEU A 824 14.21 20.34 26.04
N ALA A 825 13.00 20.46 26.59
CA ALA A 825 12.46 21.73 27.06
C ALA A 825 12.91 22.12 28.47
N LEU A 826 13.49 21.17 29.23
CA LEU A 826 13.85 21.38 30.62
C LEU A 826 14.80 22.58 30.78
N ASN A 827 14.37 23.57 31.57
CA ASN A 827 15.04 24.84 31.84
C ASN A 827 15.41 25.67 30.59
N LYS A 828 14.72 25.45 29.47
CA LYS A 828 14.93 26.22 28.24
C LYS A 828 14.20 27.57 28.28
N PRO A 829 14.68 28.58 27.54
CA PRO A 829 13.95 29.83 27.36
C PRO A 829 12.53 29.57 26.83
N ALA A 830 11.54 30.09 27.54
CA ALA A 830 10.14 30.01 27.15
C ALA A 830 9.52 31.42 27.11
N THR A 831 8.61 31.63 26.15
CA THR A 831 7.86 32.88 25.97
C THR A 831 6.38 32.56 25.79
N SER A 832 5.51 33.47 26.18
CA SER A 832 4.05 33.30 26.07
C SER A 832 3.36 34.62 25.73
N ASP A 833 2.07 34.55 25.38
CA ASP A 833 1.25 35.74 25.13
C ASP A 833 1.14 36.65 26.37
N SER A 834 0.91 36.04 27.54
CA SER A 834 0.70 36.74 28.81
C SER A 834 0.90 35.78 29.99
N SER A 835 0.76 36.31 31.20
CA SER A 835 0.77 35.58 32.47
C SER A 835 -0.37 36.08 33.37
N CYS A 836 -1.08 35.19 34.07
CA CYS A 836 -2.16 35.58 35.01
C CYS A 836 -1.64 36.43 36.19
N ASN A 837 -0.39 36.20 36.62
CA ASN A 837 0.34 37.06 37.54
C ASN A 837 1.87 36.88 37.35
N ALA A 838 2.68 37.69 38.05
CA ALA A 838 4.14 37.72 37.89
C ALA A 838 4.86 36.40 38.21
N ASN A 839 4.25 35.51 39.01
CA ASN A 839 4.85 34.24 39.41
C ASN A 839 4.40 33.05 38.56
N GLU A 840 3.48 33.25 37.61
CA GLU A 840 2.87 32.21 36.77
C GLU A 840 3.28 32.33 35.28
N GLY A 841 4.54 32.71 35.05
CA GLY A 841 5.12 32.87 33.72
C GLY A 841 5.48 31.53 33.05
N SER A 842 5.72 31.56 31.73
CA SER A 842 6.02 30.37 30.91
C SER A 842 7.25 29.57 31.36
N ALA A 843 8.20 30.19 32.04
CA ALA A 843 9.35 29.50 32.64
C ALA A 843 8.96 28.47 33.72
N LYS A 844 7.78 28.61 34.35
CA LYS A 844 7.27 27.64 35.32
C LYS A 844 6.80 26.34 34.67
N ALA A 845 6.40 26.39 33.41
CA ALA A 845 5.92 25.22 32.69
C ALA A 845 7.05 24.43 32.01
N VAL A 846 8.31 24.71 32.30
CA VAL A 846 9.47 24.01 31.71
C VAL A 846 10.56 23.74 32.75
N ASN A 847 10.24 23.84 34.03
CA ASN A 847 11.23 23.74 35.12
C ASN A 847 11.40 22.30 35.64
N GLY A 848 10.60 21.36 35.13
CA GLY A 848 10.59 19.96 35.54
C GLY A 848 9.83 19.69 36.83
N SER A 849 9.02 20.64 37.32
CA SER A 849 8.28 20.55 38.57
C SER A 849 6.79 20.76 38.35
N THR A 850 5.99 19.97 39.07
CA THR A 850 4.53 20.20 39.22
C THR A 850 4.13 20.31 40.68
N THR A 851 5.09 20.48 41.58
CA THR A 851 4.91 20.31 43.03
C THR A 851 5.03 21.62 43.81
N GLY A 852 5.36 22.73 43.16
CA GLY A 852 5.46 24.06 43.80
C GLY A 852 4.10 24.73 44.10
N GLY A 853 3.01 23.96 44.15
CA GLY A 853 1.65 24.45 44.38
C GLY A 853 1.11 25.32 43.22
N ASN A 854 0.06 26.09 43.50
CA ASN A 854 -0.69 26.81 42.44
C ASN A 854 0.16 27.81 41.64
N THR A 855 1.31 28.27 42.14
CA THR A 855 2.17 29.22 41.41
C THR A 855 3.17 28.54 40.47
N ASP A 856 3.26 27.21 40.47
CA ASP A 856 4.21 26.44 39.66
C ASP A 856 3.61 26.04 38.31
N LYS A 857 3.03 27.02 37.62
CA LYS A 857 2.38 26.83 36.32
C LYS A 857 2.56 28.06 35.44
N TRP A 858 2.51 27.86 34.14
CA TRP A 858 2.12 28.93 33.23
C TRP A 858 0.60 29.09 33.28
N CYS A 859 0.14 30.33 33.47
CA CYS A 859 -1.28 30.68 33.38
C CYS A 859 -1.49 31.86 32.43
N SER A 860 -2.50 31.82 31.56
CA SER A 860 -2.85 32.96 30.70
C SER A 860 -4.35 33.26 30.68
N LEU A 861 -4.70 34.54 30.85
CA LEU A 861 -6.03 35.13 30.65
C LEU A 861 -6.09 36.01 29.39
N GLY A 862 -5.02 36.04 28.58
CA GLY A 862 -4.92 36.86 27.38
C GLY A 862 -6.01 36.58 26.34
N SER A 863 -6.26 37.55 25.45
CA SER A 863 -7.22 37.40 24.34
C SER A 863 -6.80 36.30 23.36
N THR A 864 -5.48 36.10 23.19
CA THR A 864 -4.86 34.89 22.63
C THR A 864 -4.23 34.07 23.75
N LYS A 865 -4.04 32.76 23.58
CA LYS A 865 -3.41 31.91 24.60
C LYS A 865 -2.38 30.99 23.97
N TRP A 866 -1.10 31.30 24.13
CA TRP A 866 -0.02 30.47 23.61
C TRP A 866 1.25 30.58 24.46
N MET A 867 2.01 29.49 24.50
CA MET A 867 3.38 29.49 25.01
C MET A 867 4.28 28.71 24.05
N GLN A 868 5.55 29.09 23.95
CA GLN A 868 6.54 28.37 23.17
C GLN A 868 7.86 28.24 23.92
N VAL A 869 8.63 27.22 23.56
CA VAL A 869 9.96 26.93 24.10
C VAL A 869 10.98 27.01 22.97
N ASP A 870 12.09 27.72 23.18
CA ASP A 870 13.27 27.70 22.31
C ASP A 870 14.26 26.63 22.80
N LEU A 871 14.41 25.55 22.03
CA LEU A 871 15.33 24.46 22.35
C LEU A 871 16.81 24.86 22.23
N GLY A 872 17.09 26.02 21.61
CA GLY A 872 18.40 26.63 21.41
C GLY A 872 19.01 26.36 20.03
N ALA A 873 18.69 25.21 19.43
CA ALA A 873 19.09 24.81 18.10
C ALA A 873 18.00 23.94 17.46
N ALA A 874 18.04 23.77 16.13
CA ALA A 874 17.14 22.86 15.45
C ALA A 874 17.49 21.41 15.82
N THR A 875 16.63 20.78 16.61
CA THR A 875 16.78 19.42 17.12
C THR A 875 15.61 18.57 16.66
N THR A 876 15.83 17.26 16.55
CA THR A 876 14.77 16.32 16.21
C THR A 876 13.83 16.18 17.39
N VAL A 877 12.57 16.56 17.20
CA VAL A 877 11.49 16.43 18.19
C VAL A 877 10.48 15.43 17.66
N SER A 878 10.04 14.50 18.52
CA SER A 878 9.07 13.47 18.15
C SER A 878 7.96 13.28 19.18
N ARG A 879 8.05 13.94 20.34
CA ARG A 879 7.04 13.81 21.39
C ARG A 879 6.93 15.08 22.22
N VAL A 880 5.71 15.41 22.64
CA VAL A 880 5.42 16.46 23.63
C VAL A 880 4.57 15.88 24.74
N VAL A 881 4.86 16.21 25.99
CA VAL A 881 4.01 15.89 27.14
C VAL A 881 3.57 17.21 27.79
N LEU A 882 2.26 17.37 27.95
CA LEU A 882 1.67 18.48 28.69
C LEU A 882 1.07 17.98 29.99
N LYS A 883 1.42 18.63 31.10
CA LYS A 883 0.78 18.46 32.40
C LYS A 883 -0.14 19.65 32.65
N HIS A 884 -1.44 19.38 32.73
CA HIS A 884 -2.52 20.35 32.87
C HIS A 884 -2.83 20.65 34.35
N ALA A 885 -3.84 21.49 34.58
CA ALA A 885 -4.27 21.96 35.90
C ALA A 885 -4.34 20.85 36.98
N ALA A 886 -4.99 19.72 36.69
CA ALA A 886 -5.15 18.63 37.66
C ALA A 886 -3.84 17.96 38.06
N THR A 887 -2.79 18.01 37.23
CA THR A 887 -1.49 17.44 37.60
C THR A 887 -0.83 18.23 38.72
N GLY A 888 -1.11 19.54 38.80
CA GLY A 888 -0.69 20.38 39.92
C GLY A 888 -1.65 20.41 41.11
N GLY A 889 -2.71 19.58 41.09
CA GLY A 889 -3.71 19.51 42.16
C GLY A 889 -4.89 20.48 42.02
N GLU A 890 -5.03 21.19 40.89
CA GLU A 890 -6.22 22.02 40.62
C GLU A 890 -7.40 21.17 40.10
N ASN A 891 -8.58 21.79 39.95
CA ASN A 891 -9.78 21.11 39.47
C ASN A 891 -9.56 20.54 38.04
N ALA A 892 -9.89 19.27 37.82
CA ALA A 892 -9.79 18.61 36.51
C ALA A 892 -10.63 19.27 35.41
N SER A 893 -11.69 19.99 35.79
CA SER A 893 -12.49 20.79 34.85
C SER A 893 -11.69 21.94 34.22
N TRP A 894 -10.58 22.35 34.83
CA TRP A 894 -9.66 23.40 34.37
C TRP A 894 -8.50 22.85 33.54
N ASN A 895 -8.48 21.56 33.22
CA ASN A 895 -7.53 21.03 32.25
C ASN A 895 -7.74 21.70 30.89
N THR A 896 -6.65 22.03 30.20
CA THR A 896 -6.71 22.68 28.89
C THR A 896 -7.44 21.77 27.91
N ARG A 897 -8.58 22.24 27.38
CA ARG A 897 -9.56 21.40 26.68
C ARG A 897 -9.21 21.23 25.20
N ASP A 898 -9.02 22.35 24.48
CA ASP A 898 -8.74 22.35 23.04
C ASP A 898 -7.45 23.13 22.76
N PHE A 899 -6.52 22.55 22.03
CA PHE A 899 -5.23 23.18 21.72
C PHE A 899 -4.51 22.55 20.52
N ASN A 900 -3.62 23.33 19.90
CA ASN A 900 -2.69 22.86 18.88
C ASN A 900 -1.26 22.84 19.44
N LEU A 901 -0.50 21.80 19.08
CA LEU A 901 0.94 21.76 19.22
C LEU A 901 1.58 22.03 17.86
N GLN A 902 2.56 22.93 17.84
CA GLN A 902 3.17 23.42 16.62
C GLN A 902 4.69 23.44 16.77
N VAL A 903 5.40 23.27 15.66
CA VAL A 903 6.86 23.31 15.61
C VAL A 903 7.33 24.34 14.59
N SER A 904 8.54 24.86 14.78
CA SER A 904 9.20 25.77 13.85
C SER A 904 10.72 25.66 13.96
N THR A 905 11.42 25.84 12.85
CA THR A 905 12.89 25.99 12.82
C THR A 905 13.33 27.45 12.97
N ASN A 906 12.47 28.41 12.62
CA ASN A 906 12.79 29.84 12.54
C ASN A 906 11.99 30.73 13.52
N GLY A 907 10.98 30.18 14.19
CA GLY A 907 10.13 30.90 15.16
C GLY A 907 9.01 31.73 14.52
N THR A 908 8.97 31.83 13.18
CA THR A 908 7.97 32.64 12.44
C THR A 908 7.03 31.80 11.61
N SER A 909 7.51 30.71 11.01
CA SER A 909 6.75 29.78 10.18
C SER A 909 6.46 28.53 11.00
N TRP A 910 5.18 28.21 11.19
CA TRP A 910 4.76 27.17 12.12
C TRP A 910 4.01 26.05 11.41
N SER A 911 4.32 24.81 11.76
CA SER A 911 3.60 23.62 11.33
C SER A 911 2.92 22.96 12.51
N THR A 912 1.63 22.65 12.40
CA THR A 912 0.89 21.94 13.45
C THR A 912 1.23 20.46 13.41
N VAL A 913 1.69 19.92 14.55
CA VAL A 913 2.06 18.50 14.73
C VAL A 913 1.04 17.72 15.55
N ALA A 914 0.19 18.39 16.32
CA ALA A 914 -0.98 17.77 16.96
C ALA A 914 -2.10 18.80 17.16
N THR A 915 -3.35 18.33 17.04
CA THR A 915 -4.55 19.08 17.40
C THR A 915 -5.34 18.24 18.38
N VAL A 916 -5.72 18.84 19.50
CA VAL A 916 -6.41 18.18 20.60
C VAL A 916 -7.70 18.91 20.88
N THR A 917 -8.78 18.15 21.05
CA THR A 917 -10.10 18.67 21.39
C THR A 917 -10.73 17.85 22.51
N ALA A 918 -11.56 18.49 23.34
CA ALA A 918 -12.31 17.89 24.44
C ALA A 918 -11.44 17.16 25.48
N ASN A 919 -10.20 17.62 25.71
CA ASN A 919 -9.31 17.00 26.70
C ASN A 919 -9.86 17.15 28.12
N THR A 920 -9.85 16.04 28.86
CA THR A 920 -10.15 15.97 30.30
C THR A 920 -8.99 15.42 31.12
N ALA A 921 -7.94 14.91 30.47
CA ALA A 921 -6.83 14.26 31.15
C ALA A 921 -5.92 15.28 31.84
N ALA A 922 -5.45 14.93 33.04
CA ALA A 922 -4.49 15.73 33.81
C ALA A 922 -3.14 15.83 33.10
N THR A 923 -2.71 14.77 32.40
CA THR A 923 -1.48 14.74 31.59
C THR A 923 -1.82 14.17 30.21
N THR A 924 -1.28 14.80 29.16
CA THR A 924 -1.45 14.33 27.77
C THR A 924 -0.10 14.17 27.10
N THR A 925 0.12 13.03 26.44
CA THR A 925 1.33 12.73 25.67
C THR A 925 1.00 12.67 24.19
N HIS A 926 1.79 13.38 23.38
CA HIS A 926 1.58 13.56 21.94
C HIS A 926 2.83 13.14 21.20
N ASN A 927 2.81 11.93 20.63
CA ASN A 927 3.87 11.47 19.73
C ASN A 927 3.55 11.91 18.30
N PHE A 928 4.55 12.35 17.55
CA PHE A 928 4.42 12.74 16.15
C PHE A 928 5.66 12.31 15.36
N THR A 929 5.55 12.33 14.03
CA THR A 929 6.70 12.05 13.15
C THR A 929 7.85 12.97 13.54
N ALA A 930 9.04 12.40 13.72
CA ALA A 930 10.22 13.14 14.10
C ALA A 930 10.47 14.29 13.12
N VAL A 931 10.53 15.52 13.63
CA VAL A 931 10.68 16.75 12.85
C VAL A 931 11.81 17.58 13.43
N GLN A 932 12.59 18.23 12.56
CA GLN A 932 13.54 19.24 13.00
C GLN A 932 12.78 20.48 13.49
N ALA A 933 12.99 20.84 14.75
CA ALA A 933 12.38 21.99 15.39
C ALA A 933 13.38 22.67 16.31
N ARG A 934 13.44 24.00 16.25
CA ARG A 934 14.09 24.81 17.29
C ARG A 934 13.06 25.32 18.29
N TYR A 935 11.87 25.63 17.81
CA TYR A 935 10.78 26.16 18.61
C TYR A 935 9.62 25.17 18.64
N VAL A 936 9.03 24.97 19.81
CA VAL A 936 7.81 24.18 19.99
C VAL A 936 6.78 25.06 20.71
N ARG A 937 5.57 25.17 20.15
CA ARG A 937 4.51 26.06 20.63
C ARG A 937 3.24 25.29 20.96
N LEU A 938 2.67 25.60 22.11
CA LEU A 938 1.31 25.29 22.50
C LEU A 938 0.42 26.49 22.18
N ASN A 939 -0.62 26.28 21.39
CA ASN A 939 -1.61 27.29 21.03
C ASN A 939 -3.01 26.84 21.48
N VAL A 940 -3.51 27.41 22.57
CA VAL A 940 -4.77 27.03 23.23
C VAL A 940 -5.96 27.68 22.53
N GLN A 941 -6.96 26.87 22.20
CA GLN A 941 -8.23 27.30 21.62
C GLN A 941 -9.32 27.40 22.69
N THR A 942 -9.46 26.36 23.52
CA THR A 942 -10.42 26.32 24.63
C THR A 942 -9.70 25.99 25.94
N PRO A 943 -9.60 26.95 26.88
CA PRO A 943 -8.75 26.82 28.06
C PRO A 943 -9.27 25.87 29.15
N ALA A 944 -10.58 25.61 29.23
CA ALA A 944 -11.17 24.74 30.25
C ALA A 944 -12.52 24.17 29.82
N SER A 945 -12.98 23.11 30.49
CA SER A 945 -14.24 22.42 30.16
C SER A 945 -15.48 23.01 30.84
N ASP A 946 -15.31 23.80 31.90
CA ASP A 946 -16.38 24.46 32.64
C ASP A 946 -16.60 25.92 32.22
N GLY A 947 -15.94 26.36 31.14
CA GLY A 947 -15.97 27.75 30.68
C GLY A 947 -15.00 28.68 31.42
N ASN A 948 -14.15 28.15 32.32
CA ASN A 948 -13.08 28.94 32.91
C ASN A 948 -12.14 29.49 31.83
N GLY A 949 -11.96 30.81 31.79
CA GLY A 949 -11.26 31.50 30.71
C GLY A 949 -9.73 31.44 30.76
N ALA A 950 -9.11 30.74 31.72
CA ALA A 950 -7.65 30.72 31.90
C ALA A 950 -7.00 29.41 31.42
N ALA A 951 -5.98 29.49 30.57
CA ALA A 951 -5.13 28.34 30.25
C ALA A 951 -4.17 28.07 31.41
N ARG A 952 -3.93 26.81 31.75
CA ARG A 952 -3.05 26.40 32.86
C ARG A 952 -2.20 25.19 32.46
N ILE A 953 -0.89 25.36 32.44
CA ILE A 953 0.08 24.30 32.13
C ILE A 953 1.13 24.27 33.22
N TYR A 954 1.21 23.13 33.93
CA TYR A 954 2.22 22.88 34.96
C TYR A 954 3.53 22.42 34.34
N GLU A 955 3.51 21.64 33.25
CA GLU A 955 4.72 21.29 32.50
C GLU A 955 4.43 21.12 31.01
N PHE A 956 5.39 21.54 30.20
CA PHE A 956 5.47 21.43 28.75
C PHE A 956 6.81 20.79 28.40
N GLU A 957 6.81 19.47 28.45
CA GLU A 957 7.98 18.65 28.17
C GLU A 957 8.07 18.36 26.67
N VAL A 958 9.26 18.49 26.11
CA VAL A 958 9.54 18.22 24.70
C VAL A 958 10.57 17.11 24.64
N TYR A 959 10.28 16.05 23.91
CA TYR A 959 11.12 14.88 23.79
C TYR A 959 11.48 14.61 22.33
N GLY A 960 12.69 14.14 22.13
CA GLY A 960 13.23 13.71 20.85
C GLY A 960 14.31 12.68 21.07
N SER A 961 14.87 12.14 19.99
CA SER A 961 16.06 11.31 20.08
C SER A 961 17.20 12.16 20.66
N GLY A 962 17.43 12.03 21.97
CA GLY A 962 18.64 12.47 22.64
C GLY A 962 19.80 11.59 22.18
N GLY A 963 20.21 11.75 20.94
CA GLY A 963 21.42 11.16 20.40
C GLY A 963 22.49 12.25 20.37
N SER A 964 23.46 12.14 21.27
CA SER A 964 24.81 12.68 21.08
C SER A 964 25.48 11.94 19.90
N GLY A 965 24.90 12.06 18.71
CA GLY A 965 25.53 11.80 17.44
C GLY A 965 26.01 13.12 16.86
N PRO A 966 27.08 13.10 16.07
CA PRO A 966 27.81 14.29 15.67
C PRO A 966 26.88 15.32 15.02
N THR A 967 26.83 16.53 15.58
CA THR A 967 25.95 17.61 15.12
C THR A 967 26.44 18.13 13.77
N ARG A 968 25.67 17.90 12.70
CA ARG A 968 25.93 18.55 11.40
C ARG A 968 25.76 20.06 11.52
N THR A 969 26.87 20.77 11.59
CA THR A 969 26.98 22.22 11.64
C THR A 969 27.03 22.75 10.21
N VAL A 970 26.04 23.55 9.82
CA VAL A 970 26.05 24.23 8.51
C VAL A 970 27.04 25.39 8.57
N LEU A 971 28.10 25.30 7.77
CA LEU A 971 29.15 26.32 7.67
C LEU A 971 28.78 27.41 6.66
N PHE A 972 28.06 27.08 5.59
CA PHE A 972 27.58 28.07 4.63
C PHE A 972 26.33 27.57 3.90
N ASP A 973 25.23 28.32 4.02
CA ASP A 973 23.89 28.01 3.47
C ASP A 973 23.52 28.84 2.24
N GLY A 974 24.47 29.58 1.67
CA GLY A 974 24.21 30.50 0.56
C GLY A 974 23.91 31.95 0.99
N THR A 975 23.87 32.25 2.29
CA THR A 975 23.56 33.60 2.80
C THR A 975 24.80 34.35 3.32
N ALA A 976 24.78 35.69 3.23
CA ALA A 976 25.83 36.54 3.79
C ALA A 976 25.93 36.41 5.32
N ALA A 977 24.80 36.07 5.96
CA ALA A 977 24.73 35.84 7.39
C ALA A 977 25.54 34.60 7.81
N SER A 978 25.37 33.45 7.15
CA SER A 978 26.15 32.24 7.47
C SER A 978 27.63 32.41 7.12
N MET A 979 27.95 33.11 6.02
CA MET A 979 29.33 33.45 5.67
C MET A 979 30.00 34.28 6.78
N THR A 980 29.37 35.36 7.21
CA THR A 980 29.94 36.27 8.23
C THR A 980 30.04 35.59 9.61
N ALA A 981 29.03 34.79 9.96
CA ALA A 981 28.95 34.09 11.23
C ALA A 981 30.02 32.99 11.36
N ASN A 982 30.25 32.23 10.30
CA ASN A 982 31.07 31.02 10.38
C ASN A 982 32.49 31.18 9.83
N TRP A 983 32.76 32.21 9.01
CA TRP A 983 34.04 32.39 8.32
C TRP A 983 34.70 33.73 8.65
N ALA A 984 36.02 33.77 8.52
CA ALA A 984 36.85 34.96 8.63
C ALA A 984 38.08 34.84 7.70
N HIS A 985 38.66 35.96 7.29
CA HIS A 985 39.99 35.95 6.70
C HIS A 985 41.02 35.45 7.73
N THR A 986 42.21 35.05 7.26
CA THR A 986 43.28 34.51 8.12
C THR A 986 43.75 35.51 9.20
N ASN A 987 43.59 36.81 8.96
CA ASN A 987 43.84 37.87 9.94
C ASN A 987 42.67 38.09 10.96
N GLY A 988 41.56 37.36 10.82
CA GLY A 988 40.38 37.44 11.68
C GLY A 988 39.28 38.42 11.24
N SER A 989 39.50 39.23 10.19
CA SER A 989 38.48 40.14 9.68
C SER A 989 37.34 39.39 8.98
N ASN A 990 36.19 40.04 8.81
CA ASN A 990 35.06 39.45 8.08
C ASN A 990 35.45 39.16 6.61
N PRO A 991 34.91 38.09 6.01
CA PRO A 991 35.17 37.74 4.61
C PRO A 991 34.76 38.87 3.64
N THR A 992 35.58 39.11 2.62
CA THR A 992 35.30 40.03 1.50
C THR A 992 34.80 39.30 0.23
N TRP A 993 34.58 37.98 0.34
CA TRP A 993 34.08 37.13 -0.72
C TRP A 993 32.63 37.51 -1.07
N THR A 994 32.32 37.59 -2.36
CA THR A 994 30.99 38.00 -2.83
C THR A 994 30.10 36.79 -3.01
N ILE A 995 28.81 36.91 -2.66
CA ILE A 995 27.84 35.86 -2.96
C ILE A 995 27.32 36.03 -4.38
N THR A 996 27.53 35.03 -5.23
CA THR A 996 27.09 35.03 -6.63
C THR A 996 26.72 33.60 -7.04
N GLY A 997 25.61 33.45 -7.77
CA GLY A 997 25.13 32.12 -8.20
C GLY A 997 24.80 31.17 -7.04
N GLY A 998 24.47 31.70 -5.87
CA GLY A 998 24.21 30.91 -4.65
C GLY A 998 25.46 30.41 -3.93
N GLY A 999 26.67 30.79 -4.36
CA GLY A 999 27.93 30.45 -3.70
C GLY A 999 28.74 31.67 -3.27
N MET A 1000 29.63 31.50 -2.30
CA MET A 1000 30.67 32.48 -1.99
C MET A 1000 31.82 32.34 -2.99
N GLN A 1001 32.06 33.38 -3.77
CA GLN A 1001 33.12 33.43 -4.77
C GLN A 1001 34.42 33.94 -4.13
N VAL A 1002 35.51 33.22 -4.42
CA VAL A 1002 36.87 33.59 -4.03
C VAL A 1002 37.16 35.06 -4.39
N ASN A 1003 37.61 35.84 -3.40
CA ASN A 1003 38.04 37.23 -3.58
C ASN A 1003 38.82 37.75 -2.35
N GLY A 1004 40.04 38.25 -2.52
CA GLY A 1004 40.71 39.05 -1.48
C GLY A 1004 41.34 38.24 -0.35
N GLY A 1005 41.86 37.06 -0.63
CA GLY A 1005 42.62 36.18 0.26
C GLY A 1005 41.80 35.03 0.86
N ASP A 1006 42.51 34.04 1.40
CA ASP A 1006 41.95 32.85 2.04
C ASP A 1006 40.95 33.19 3.15
N ILE A 1007 39.95 32.31 3.32
CA ILE A 1007 39.02 32.34 4.44
C ILE A 1007 39.07 31.02 5.20
N ARG A 1008 38.83 31.09 6.51
CA ARG A 1008 38.80 29.94 7.41
C ARG A 1008 37.59 29.96 8.30
N THR A 1009 37.14 28.78 8.73
CA THR A 1009 36.10 28.69 9.74
C THR A 1009 36.58 29.35 11.04
N ARG A 1010 35.68 30.05 11.73
CA ARG A 1010 35.97 30.64 13.04
C ARG A 1010 36.17 29.58 14.12
N GLN A 1011 35.52 28.43 13.95
CA GLN A 1011 35.67 27.26 14.81
C GLN A 1011 36.78 26.33 14.29
N SER A 1012 37.34 25.53 15.21
CA SER A 1012 38.31 24.47 14.92
C SER A 1012 37.67 23.10 15.11
N TYR A 1013 38.07 22.12 14.30
CA TYR A 1013 37.43 20.80 14.24
C TYR A 1013 38.46 19.67 14.40
N GLY A 1014 38.09 18.63 15.15
CA GLY A 1014 38.90 17.42 15.35
C GLY A 1014 38.76 16.44 14.19
N ASP A 1015 38.15 15.29 14.47
CA ASP A 1015 37.69 14.36 13.43
C ASP A 1015 36.30 14.80 12.93
N TYR A 1016 35.99 14.56 11.67
CA TYR A 1016 34.71 14.98 11.09
C TYR A 1016 34.41 14.33 9.74
N LYS A 1017 33.14 14.44 9.32
CA LYS A 1017 32.75 14.42 7.91
C LYS A 1017 32.46 15.84 7.45
N LEU A 1018 32.95 16.22 6.27
CA LEU A 1018 32.77 17.53 5.67
C LEU A 1018 32.17 17.35 4.28
N HIS A 1019 31.21 18.17 3.93
CA HIS A 1019 30.71 18.30 2.57
C HIS A 1019 30.96 19.71 2.07
N VAL A 1020 31.43 19.80 0.84
CA VAL A 1020 31.67 21.07 0.15
C VAL A 1020 31.17 20.92 -1.29
N GLU A 1021 30.29 21.82 -1.73
CA GLU A 1021 30.05 22.00 -3.16
C GLU A 1021 30.93 23.13 -3.70
N PHE A 1022 31.52 22.93 -4.87
CA PHE A 1022 32.34 23.92 -5.55
C PHE A 1022 31.97 24.05 -7.04
N TRP A 1023 32.23 25.22 -7.60
CA TRP A 1023 31.98 25.56 -9.00
C TRP A 1023 33.23 26.20 -9.59
N LEU A 1024 33.58 25.77 -10.80
CA LEU A 1024 34.78 26.21 -11.50
C LEU A 1024 34.41 27.05 -12.73
N PRO A 1025 35.09 28.18 -12.96
CA PRO A 1025 34.94 28.95 -14.20
C PRO A 1025 35.49 28.17 -15.40
N LEU A 1026 34.89 28.39 -16.57
CA LEU A 1026 35.46 27.93 -17.84
C LEU A 1026 36.62 28.87 -18.25
N TYR A 1027 37.79 28.29 -18.51
CA TYR A 1027 38.93 28.97 -19.10
C TYR A 1027 39.19 28.50 -20.54
N GLY A 1028 39.88 29.33 -21.32
CA GLY A 1028 40.33 28.97 -22.67
C GLY A 1028 41.34 27.80 -22.65
N PRO A 1029 41.48 27.06 -23.76
CA PRO A 1029 42.35 25.88 -23.85
C PRO A 1029 43.84 26.17 -23.60
N GLU A 1030 44.27 27.42 -23.69
CA GLU A 1030 45.62 27.88 -23.39
C GLU A 1030 45.96 27.91 -21.89
N VAL A 1031 44.94 27.92 -21.02
CA VAL A 1031 45.10 27.91 -19.57
C VAL A 1031 45.14 26.46 -19.09
N THR A 1032 46.32 25.99 -18.66
CA THR A 1032 46.57 24.58 -18.34
C THR A 1032 47.20 24.40 -16.96
N GLY A 1033 47.16 23.17 -16.44
CA GLY A 1033 47.74 22.79 -15.15
C GLY A 1033 47.26 23.70 -14.01
N GLN A 1034 48.19 24.10 -13.14
CA GLN A 1034 47.92 24.92 -11.95
C GLN A 1034 47.31 26.30 -12.23
N ALA A 1035 47.23 26.77 -13.48
CA ALA A 1035 46.55 28.02 -13.81
C ALA A 1035 45.03 27.85 -14.02
N ARG A 1036 44.55 26.60 -14.17
CA ARG A 1036 43.19 26.30 -14.62
C ARG A 1036 42.21 26.12 -13.45
N ALA A 1037 41.64 27.24 -12.98
CA ALA A 1037 40.66 27.28 -11.90
C ALA A 1037 41.17 26.75 -10.53
N ASN A 1038 42.39 27.12 -10.18
CA ASN A 1038 43.07 26.66 -8.96
C ASN A 1038 42.48 27.24 -7.67
N SER A 1039 42.28 26.37 -6.69
CA SER A 1039 41.92 26.66 -5.31
C SER A 1039 42.18 25.41 -4.44
N GLY A 1040 41.75 25.42 -3.17
CA GLY A 1040 41.93 24.28 -2.27
C GLY A 1040 40.99 24.28 -1.07
N VAL A 1041 40.70 23.08 -0.56
CA VAL A 1041 39.97 22.85 0.70
C VAL A 1041 40.92 22.22 1.71
N TYR A 1042 41.36 23.00 2.71
CA TYR A 1042 42.32 22.59 3.72
C TYR A 1042 41.66 22.05 4.98
N GLN A 1043 42.07 20.85 5.36
CA GLN A 1043 41.64 20.15 6.56
C GLN A 1043 42.54 20.55 7.72
N GLN A 1044 41.95 21.12 8.77
CA GLN A 1044 42.65 21.71 9.93
C GLN A 1044 43.72 22.76 9.57
N ASP A 1045 43.56 23.48 8.45
CA ASP A 1045 44.54 24.44 7.93
C ASP A 1045 45.89 23.79 7.54
N ARG A 1046 45.94 22.45 7.42
CA ARG A 1046 47.19 21.65 7.31
C ARG A 1046 47.27 20.80 6.06
N TYR A 1047 46.15 20.18 5.67
CA TYR A 1047 46.12 19.18 4.60
C TYR A 1047 45.14 19.61 3.50
N GLU A 1048 45.68 20.02 2.37
CA GLU A 1048 44.98 20.50 1.19
C GLU A 1048 44.43 19.34 0.38
N LEU A 1049 43.13 19.42 0.12
CA LEU A 1049 42.47 18.72 -0.97
C LEU A 1049 42.36 19.71 -2.15
N GLN A 1050 43.07 19.43 -3.23
CA GLN A 1050 43.24 20.35 -4.35
C GLN A 1050 41.92 20.54 -5.13
N VAL A 1051 41.59 21.79 -5.45
CA VAL A 1051 40.50 22.16 -6.36
C VAL A 1051 41.11 22.70 -7.65
N LEU A 1052 40.85 22.05 -8.77
CA LEU A 1052 41.37 22.43 -10.09
C LEU A 1052 40.42 21.92 -11.17
N ASP A 1053 40.38 22.56 -12.33
CA ASP A 1053 39.64 22.05 -13.49
C ASP A 1053 40.46 21.01 -14.25
N SER A 1054 40.11 19.74 -14.05
CA SER A 1054 40.69 18.59 -14.74
C SER A 1054 39.67 17.87 -15.62
N TYR A 1055 38.56 18.51 -16.01
CA TYR A 1055 37.56 17.84 -16.85
C TYR A 1055 38.18 17.37 -18.18
N GLY A 1056 38.06 16.06 -18.44
CA GLY A 1056 38.65 15.40 -19.60
C GLY A 1056 40.14 15.06 -19.49
N ASP A 1057 40.79 15.38 -18.37
CA ASP A 1057 42.18 15.00 -18.12
C ASP A 1057 42.31 13.52 -17.72
N THR A 1058 43.29 12.83 -18.29
CA THR A 1058 43.59 11.42 -18.01
C THR A 1058 44.94 11.23 -17.31
N SER A 1059 45.72 12.30 -17.14
CA SER A 1059 47.01 12.31 -16.44
C SER A 1059 46.89 12.90 -15.05
N LEU A 1060 46.46 12.08 -14.08
CA LEU A 1060 46.30 12.53 -12.69
C LEU A 1060 47.65 12.62 -11.96
N GLY A 1061 48.11 13.85 -11.72
CA GLY A 1061 49.24 14.18 -10.87
C GLY A 1061 48.89 14.27 -9.39
N ASN A 1062 49.91 14.31 -8.53
CA ASN A 1062 49.71 14.58 -7.10
C ASN A 1062 49.51 16.07 -6.79
N ASP A 1063 49.46 16.92 -7.80
CA ASP A 1063 49.12 18.34 -7.79
C ASP A 1063 47.84 18.68 -8.56
N GLU A 1064 47.14 17.66 -9.08
CA GLU A 1064 45.89 17.80 -9.86
C GLU A 1064 44.62 17.79 -8.99
N ALA A 1065 43.45 17.99 -9.61
CA ALA A 1065 42.16 18.05 -8.92
C ALA A 1065 41.90 16.82 -8.02
N ALA A 1066 41.30 17.06 -6.86
CA ALA A 1066 41.04 16.08 -5.81
C ALA A 1066 42.28 15.38 -5.25
N SER A 1067 43.52 15.76 -5.63
CA SER A 1067 44.72 15.23 -4.99
C SER A 1067 44.82 15.68 -3.53
N ILE A 1068 45.38 14.81 -2.68
CA ILE A 1068 45.97 15.24 -1.42
C ILE A 1068 47.30 15.87 -1.81
N TYR A 1069 47.36 17.19 -1.84
CA TYR A 1069 48.35 17.95 -2.59
C TYR A 1069 49.80 17.52 -2.28
N GLN A 1070 50.56 17.21 -3.32
CA GLN A 1070 51.91 16.64 -3.36
C GLN A 1070 52.10 15.29 -2.63
N LYS A 1071 51.05 14.69 -2.07
CA LYS A 1071 51.11 13.41 -1.34
C LYS A 1071 50.55 12.26 -2.15
N LYS A 1072 49.37 12.44 -2.76
CA LYS A 1072 48.69 11.38 -3.49
C LYS A 1072 47.74 11.96 -4.54
N ALA A 1073 47.88 11.50 -5.79
CA ALA A 1073 46.89 11.72 -6.83
C ALA A 1073 45.54 11.04 -6.50
N ALA A 1074 44.44 11.59 -7.01
CA ALA A 1074 43.15 10.92 -6.98
C ALA A 1074 43.23 9.55 -7.69
N ASP A 1075 42.50 8.55 -7.19
CA ASP A 1075 42.48 7.22 -7.83
C ASP A 1075 41.76 7.22 -9.18
N VAL A 1076 40.82 8.14 -9.38
CA VAL A 1076 40.06 8.33 -10.62
C VAL A 1076 39.65 9.80 -10.76
N ASN A 1077 39.59 10.28 -12.01
CA ASN A 1077 39.11 11.62 -12.31
C ASN A 1077 37.58 11.60 -12.34
N ALA A 1078 36.94 12.23 -11.36
CA ALA A 1078 35.48 12.33 -11.27
C ALA A 1078 34.97 13.74 -11.62
N ALA A 1079 35.79 14.57 -12.29
CA ALA A 1079 35.41 15.90 -12.71
C ALA A 1079 34.20 15.90 -13.64
N THR A 1080 33.32 16.88 -13.45
CA THR A 1080 32.34 17.30 -14.46
C THR A 1080 32.83 18.54 -15.17
N ALA A 1081 32.18 18.90 -16.28
CA ALA A 1081 32.56 20.07 -17.07
C ALA A 1081 32.58 21.37 -16.23
N PRO A 1082 33.45 22.34 -16.54
CA PRO A 1082 33.36 23.68 -15.96
C PRO A 1082 31.96 24.27 -16.09
N GLU A 1083 31.69 25.26 -15.24
CA GLU A 1083 30.37 25.87 -15.11
C GLU A 1083 29.27 24.95 -14.53
N THR A 1084 29.64 23.76 -14.04
CA THR A 1084 28.77 22.88 -13.25
C THR A 1084 29.21 22.83 -11.78
N TRP A 1085 28.26 22.54 -10.88
CA TRP A 1085 28.54 22.34 -9.46
C TRP A 1085 29.02 20.92 -9.21
N GLN A 1086 30.08 20.81 -8.41
CA GLN A 1086 30.76 19.57 -8.05
C GLN A 1086 30.80 19.41 -6.54
N THR A 1087 30.99 18.19 -6.04
CA THR A 1087 30.96 17.89 -4.60
C THR A 1087 32.21 17.16 -4.13
N TYR A 1088 32.70 17.54 -2.95
CA TYR A 1088 33.59 16.71 -2.14
C TYR A 1088 32.91 16.33 -0.83
N GLU A 1089 32.81 15.03 -0.59
CA GLU A 1089 32.54 14.45 0.73
C GLU A 1089 33.87 13.98 1.32
N VAL A 1090 34.30 14.59 2.42
CA VAL A 1090 35.57 14.30 3.08
C VAL A 1090 35.30 13.69 4.44
N THR A 1091 35.71 12.44 4.67
CA THR A 1091 35.82 11.88 6.02
C THR A 1091 37.25 12.05 6.48
N PHE A 1092 37.47 12.89 7.50
CA PHE A 1092 38.78 13.27 7.99
C PHE A 1092 38.98 12.81 9.44
N ARG A 1093 40.12 12.19 9.69
CA ARG A 1093 40.64 11.88 11.02
C ARG A 1093 41.92 12.65 11.25
N ALA A 1094 41.96 13.48 12.29
CA ALA A 1094 43.13 14.24 12.66
C ALA A 1094 44.31 13.31 13.04
N ALA A 1095 45.53 13.78 12.82
CA ALA A 1095 46.73 13.13 13.34
C ALA A 1095 46.64 12.95 14.87
N ARG A 1096 47.16 11.84 15.38
CA ARG A 1096 47.13 11.54 16.82
C ARG A 1096 48.45 11.91 17.47
N PHE A 1097 48.37 12.42 18.68
CA PHE A 1097 49.50 12.85 19.47
C PHE A 1097 49.40 12.31 20.90
N ASN A 1098 50.55 11.99 21.49
CA ASN A 1098 50.71 11.84 22.93
C ASN A 1098 51.58 12.99 23.44
N GLY A 1099 50.97 13.97 24.11
CA GLY A 1099 51.62 15.25 24.38
C GLY A 1099 51.93 15.99 23.08
N THR A 1100 53.22 16.28 22.83
CA THR A 1100 53.71 16.91 21.58
C THR A 1100 54.25 15.90 20.57
N THR A 1101 54.32 14.61 20.92
CA THR A 1101 54.86 13.56 20.04
C THR A 1101 53.73 12.97 19.19
N LYS A 1102 53.88 12.99 17.86
CA LYS A 1102 52.93 12.37 16.93
C LYS A 1102 52.98 10.86 17.06
N THR A 1103 51.83 10.22 17.24
CA THR A 1103 51.67 8.77 17.33
C THR A 1103 51.04 8.17 16.09
N GLU A 1104 50.21 8.94 15.36
CA GLU A 1104 49.61 8.48 14.10
C GLU A 1104 49.39 9.63 13.11
N ASP A 1105 49.53 9.33 11.81
CA ASP A 1105 49.23 10.24 10.70
C ASP A 1105 47.74 10.59 10.60
N ALA A 1106 47.42 11.74 10.01
CA ALA A 1106 46.04 12.03 9.63
C ALA A 1106 45.54 10.99 8.59
N ARG A 1107 44.22 10.81 8.53
CA ARG A 1107 43.58 9.92 7.55
C ARG A 1107 42.47 10.67 6.81
N MET A 1108 42.35 10.45 5.51
CA MET A 1108 41.35 11.09 4.67
C MET A 1108 40.71 10.10 3.68
N THR A 1109 39.38 10.04 3.69
CA THR A 1109 38.56 9.44 2.62
C THR A 1109 37.86 10.57 1.87
N VAL A 1110 37.88 10.54 0.54
CA VAL A 1110 37.25 11.56 -0.32
C VAL A 1110 36.35 10.88 -1.33
N VAL A 1111 35.09 11.31 -1.38
CA VAL A 1111 34.16 11.00 -2.46
C VAL A 1111 33.93 12.27 -3.28
N TRP A 1112 34.30 12.24 -4.55
CA TRP A 1112 34.14 13.33 -5.51
C TRP A 1112 33.00 13.01 -6.47
N ASN A 1113 31.96 13.84 -6.50
CA ASN A 1113 30.79 13.64 -7.37
C ASN A 1113 30.16 12.23 -7.25
N GLY A 1114 30.15 11.67 -6.03
CA GLY A 1114 29.64 10.32 -5.76
C GLY A 1114 30.63 9.17 -6.00
N VAL A 1115 31.85 9.45 -6.47
CA VAL A 1115 32.90 8.45 -6.73
C VAL A 1115 33.98 8.53 -5.65
N THR A 1116 34.33 7.41 -5.02
CA THR A 1116 35.42 7.38 -4.03
C THR A 1116 36.77 7.51 -4.75
N VAL A 1117 37.50 8.60 -4.49
CA VAL A 1117 38.80 8.93 -5.11
C VAL A 1117 39.99 8.84 -4.15
N HIS A 1118 39.69 8.79 -2.86
CA HIS A 1118 40.62 8.42 -1.79
C HIS A 1118 39.87 7.58 -0.76
N ASN A 1119 40.42 6.45 -0.33
CA ASN A 1119 39.84 5.63 0.72
C ASN A 1119 40.82 5.45 1.90
N ASN A 1120 40.55 6.15 3.00
CA ASN A 1120 41.28 6.08 4.27
C ASN A 1120 42.80 6.28 4.11
N VAL A 1121 43.20 7.27 3.29
CA VAL A 1121 44.60 7.52 2.93
C VAL A 1121 45.35 8.18 4.09
N ALA A 1122 46.55 7.66 4.40
CA ALA A 1122 47.48 8.24 5.34
C ALA A 1122 48.11 9.54 4.82
N VAL A 1123 48.07 10.61 5.61
CA VAL A 1123 48.74 11.88 5.28
C VAL A 1123 49.85 12.12 6.30
N ASN A 1124 51.10 11.93 5.86
CA ASN A 1124 52.28 11.84 6.74
C ASN A 1124 52.88 13.19 7.18
N GLY A 1125 52.26 14.30 6.79
CA GLY A 1125 52.68 15.65 7.12
C GLY A 1125 51.79 16.68 6.41
N PRO A 1126 51.94 17.98 6.72
CA PRO A 1126 51.18 19.03 6.06
C PRO A 1126 51.51 19.10 4.56
N THR A 1127 50.62 19.71 3.80
CA THR A 1127 50.74 19.87 2.34
C THR A 1127 50.85 21.35 1.99
N GLY A 1128 51.51 21.68 0.88
CA GLY A 1128 51.51 23.03 0.30
C GLY A 1128 51.76 24.14 1.34
N GLY A 1129 50.90 25.16 1.32
CA GLY A 1129 50.90 26.27 2.29
C GLY A 1129 50.22 25.95 3.63
N GLY A 1130 50.15 24.68 4.03
CA GLY A 1130 49.52 24.23 5.26
C GLY A 1130 50.35 24.55 6.51
N ALA A 1131 49.66 24.77 7.63
CA ALA A 1131 50.28 24.95 8.94
C ALA A 1131 51.00 23.67 9.41
N ALA A 1132 51.93 23.80 10.35
CA ALA A 1132 52.56 22.64 10.99
C ALA A 1132 51.51 21.78 11.73
N GLU A 1133 51.70 20.47 11.74
CA GLU A 1133 50.87 19.58 12.55
C GLU A 1133 51.08 19.87 14.05
N ALA A 1134 50.00 19.87 14.80
CA ALA A 1134 50.02 20.04 16.25
C ALA A 1134 48.91 19.21 16.90
N ASN A 1135 49.05 19.01 18.21
CA ASN A 1135 48.06 18.30 19.04
C ASN A 1135 46.76 19.09 19.30
N THR A 1136 46.64 20.28 18.71
CA THR A 1136 45.43 21.11 18.72
C THR A 1136 44.64 20.93 17.42
N PHE A 1137 43.32 21.08 17.52
CA PHE A 1137 42.43 21.10 16.35
C PHE A 1137 42.60 22.40 15.55
N GLY A 1138 42.25 22.35 14.27
CA GLY A 1138 42.38 23.49 13.35
C GLY A 1138 41.09 23.75 12.56
N PRO A 1139 40.99 24.93 11.91
CA PRO A 1139 39.83 25.30 11.11
C PRO A 1139 39.82 24.62 9.73
N ILE A 1140 38.69 24.67 9.03
CA ILE A 1140 38.65 24.42 7.59
C ILE A 1140 39.07 25.70 6.88
N ARG A 1141 40.00 25.64 5.91
CA ARG A 1141 40.42 26.79 5.11
C ARG A 1141 40.04 26.60 3.64
N LEU A 1142 39.46 27.62 3.03
CA LEU A 1142 39.24 27.72 1.59
C LEU A 1142 40.26 28.71 1.04
N GLN A 1143 41.04 28.25 0.06
CA GLN A 1143 42.15 29.01 -0.52
C GLN A 1143 41.65 30.07 -1.51
N ASP A 1144 42.33 31.20 -1.56
CA ASP A 1144 42.29 32.12 -2.69
C ASP A 1144 43.58 31.96 -3.51
N HIS A 1145 43.43 31.47 -4.73
CA HIS A 1145 44.50 31.42 -5.72
C HIS A 1145 44.17 32.27 -6.98
N THR A 1146 43.46 33.39 -6.76
CA THR A 1146 43.05 34.42 -7.74
C THR A 1146 42.03 33.97 -8.81
N ASN A 1147 41.62 32.70 -8.78
CA ASN A 1147 40.59 32.17 -9.66
C ASN A 1147 39.19 32.39 -9.07
N PRO A 1148 38.16 32.73 -9.87
CA PRO A 1148 36.79 32.98 -9.39
C PRO A 1148 36.02 31.67 -9.10
N VAL A 1149 36.64 30.75 -8.36
CA VAL A 1149 36.02 29.54 -7.82
C VAL A 1149 34.94 29.93 -6.84
N ARG A 1150 33.83 29.18 -6.80
CA ARG A 1150 32.73 29.42 -5.85
C ARG A 1150 32.49 28.20 -5.00
N TYR A 1151 32.10 28.42 -3.75
CA TYR A 1151 31.74 27.35 -2.82
C TYR A 1151 30.32 27.55 -2.28
N ARG A 1152 29.57 26.46 -2.10
CA ARG A 1152 28.22 26.50 -1.51
C ARG A 1152 27.88 25.25 -0.70
N ASN A 1153 26.74 25.29 0.00
CA ASN A 1153 26.18 24.17 0.76
C ASN A 1153 27.20 23.47 1.66
N ILE A 1154 27.99 24.23 2.42
CA ILE A 1154 29.08 23.65 3.22
C ILE A 1154 28.54 23.26 4.58
N TRP A 1155 28.79 22.03 5.01
CA TRP A 1155 28.43 21.56 6.34
C TRP A 1155 29.45 20.55 6.84
N ILE A 1156 29.62 20.50 8.16
CA ILE A 1156 30.56 19.63 8.85
C ILE A 1156 29.87 18.87 9.97
N GLU A 1157 30.20 17.60 10.13
CA GLU A 1157 29.67 16.69 11.13
C GLU A 1157 30.86 16.18 11.97
N PRO A 1158 31.18 16.83 13.12
CA PRO A 1158 32.35 16.49 13.93
C PRO A 1158 32.18 15.13 14.63
N ALA A 1159 33.06 14.17 14.36
CA ALA A 1159 32.90 12.75 14.69
C ALA A 1159 32.78 12.41 16.19
#